data_AF-A0A3D3F1U1-F1
#
_entry.id   AF-A0A3D3F1U1-F1
#
_cell.length_a   1.000
_cell.length_b   1.000
_cell.length_c   1.000
_cell.angle_alpha   90.00
_cell.angle_beta   90.00
_cell.angle_gamma   90.00
#
_symmetry.space_group_name_H-M   'P 1'
#
loop_
_entity.id
_entity.type
_entity.pdbx_description
1 polymer ?
#
loop_
_entity_poly.entity_id
_entity_poly.type
_entity_poly.pdbx_seq_one_letter_code
_entity_poly.pdbx_strand_id
1 'polypeptide(L)'
;YNEQLFNEMLQLFMLISDGDSCISIYDYLLSISKNAKEKLQYTAKLAACYSDLSQKDKAIDYYRQCLHICTENNFPAEEIVYNLSNTLFAVNSNSFALEIIKKYSPATIEAYWKSRILLLKGDILAESEDFNEAFETLDNVLQSMINIEDQHHRYLIQAEAKKIKGKIHYYINEWDQAEEAFKESETMYGLADDHTGLAAIYNNLGVLYMFQGDWEQSETYFLKSLALEKDYFNLNGISVCFNNLGGLMDDKGDAARSLYYLEEALKIQRLLSEPYNITNIYNNIGVTMMDHGDFERAEDALRKSLETAVEFNFFRNTVASLNNLGALSFKKGDWKGSISYYEKAIKLSEENSFSEGLLRSFNNLGEVYEKSNELNLAYDLYFKGLELLPGVSDEYIKAELYGNLGSVLTKLHKFKDAYRYLMESFDFFKALGARDKIIEGCQNQAYYFIMTHNAESADYFLNEAFRLATEQQNEFEMGWTHYLRALLERKNPQSARTHLDEAIKFFVATNSYYELSLANYELAGVLLDLEEWEQALQILKNNKKVIQQYGSIKLLEQNDILMQRISREYSSQMQEVQFEENLLNQFYEITQKLNTITDLDLIIDQSLTSLIDISEADGGILCLQNSANLPDAWEYKIFRNFSAEDKDFDVFMNLCAKVHRENKVENFKQPHFASAYNNILLLPLSIRKNNLGVVLLFCKSGSHYFSERIINLLNALSNQIIVIIENIRSANLEKTHAIIREQLHEGNLYANIIGKSPEMMKIFEIIEKVKDTPTTVLLEGDSGTGKELIARALHYSSNRAGKAFVAQYCGALPETLLESELFGHVKGSFTGAAYDKKGLFEIADGGTFFLDEIADISQSTQAKLLRFLQEGEVKRVGATKTEKVNVRVLCATNVPLLEKVNNGDFRLDLYYRLNVIRIQVPPLKNRPGDVPLLAIHFLDKYNKRIGKNVSGFTEEAMKILENYDFPGNVRQLENEIERAVTLVEDNTFIHASDFSEEVHRHYEHSQTIDLLSTKQNLKEAVEELERKMISACMDKYDWNQTQAARELGLSRQGLIKKLQRYNLFRDEG
;
A
#
# COMPACT_ATOMS: atom_id res chain seq x y z
N TYR A 1 -66.88 50.32 -59.04
CA TYR A 1 -67.34 49.35 -58.03
C TYR A 1 -68.11 48.25 -58.74
N ASN A 2 -67.57 47.02 -58.76
CA ASN A 2 -68.27 45.82 -59.22
C ASN A 2 -68.32 44.86 -58.01
N GLU A 3 -69.51 44.71 -57.43
CA GLU A 3 -69.73 43.96 -56.19
C GLU A 3 -69.40 42.47 -56.35
N GLN A 4 -69.76 41.87 -57.48
CA GLN A 4 -69.49 40.46 -57.75
C GLN A 4 -67.97 40.19 -57.80
N LEU A 5 -67.22 41.03 -58.51
CA LEU A 5 -65.76 40.90 -58.60
C LEU A 5 -65.09 41.10 -57.24
N PHE A 6 -65.57 42.04 -56.43
CA PHE A 6 -65.04 42.27 -55.08
C PHE A 6 -65.31 41.07 -54.16
N ASN A 7 -66.50 40.46 -54.25
CA ASN A 7 -66.81 39.25 -53.49
C ASN A 7 -65.97 38.04 -53.93
N GLU A 8 -65.75 37.85 -55.23
CA GLU A 8 -64.86 36.80 -55.77
C GLU A 8 -63.40 37.01 -55.31
N MET A 9 -62.89 38.24 -55.34
CA MET A 9 -61.56 38.56 -54.83
C MET A 9 -61.45 38.32 -53.32
N LEU A 10 -62.44 38.75 -52.53
CA LEU A 10 -62.48 38.49 -51.09
C LEU A 10 -62.45 36.99 -50.79
N GLN A 11 -63.21 36.18 -51.54
CA GLN A 11 -63.18 34.72 -51.39
C GLN A 11 -61.78 34.15 -51.68
N LEU A 12 -61.14 34.59 -52.75
CA LEU A 12 -59.79 34.15 -53.09
C LEU A 12 -58.75 34.61 -52.06
N PHE A 13 -58.81 35.86 -51.60
CA PHE A 13 -57.89 36.38 -50.59
C PHE A 13 -58.09 35.70 -49.24
N MET A 14 -59.32 35.45 -48.81
CA MET A 14 -59.60 34.66 -47.61
C MET A 14 -59.06 33.21 -47.75
N LEU A 15 -59.17 32.60 -48.93
CA LEU A 15 -58.65 31.24 -49.18
C LEU A 15 -57.12 31.14 -49.04
N ILE A 16 -56.38 32.19 -49.43
CA ILE A 16 -54.92 32.24 -49.30
C ILE A 16 -54.45 32.97 -48.04
N SER A 17 -55.37 33.30 -47.13
CA SER A 17 -55.12 34.06 -45.89
C SER A 17 -54.45 35.43 -46.11
N ASP A 18 -54.74 36.11 -47.22
CA ASP A 18 -54.29 37.49 -47.51
C ASP A 18 -55.23 38.51 -46.83
N GLY A 19 -55.02 38.71 -45.52
CA GLY A 19 -55.81 39.62 -44.71
C GLY A 19 -55.62 41.10 -45.08
N ASP A 20 -54.43 41.50 -45.53
CA ASP A 20 -54.14 42.90 -45.87
C ASP A 20 -54.93 43.34 -47.12
N SER A 21 -55.02 42.47 -48.12
CA SER A 21 -55.88 42.70 -49.29
C SER A 21 -57.36 42.69 -48.91
N CYS A 22 -57.78 41.83 -47.97
CA CYS A 22 -59.16 41.84 -47.46
C CYS A 22 -59.50 43.15 -46.75
N ILE A 23 -58.62 43.65 -45.87
CA ILE A 23 -58.74 44.97 -45.23
C ILE A 23 -58.81 46.06 -46.29
N SER A 24 -57.93 45.97 -47.29
CA SER A 24 -57.94 46.69 -48.57
C SER A 24 -59.34 47.02 -49.07
N ILE A 25 -60.05 45.91 -49.30
CA ILE A 25 -61.37 45.88 -49.90
C ILE A 25 -62.44 46.33 -48.91
N TYR A 26 -62.42 45.82 -47.67
CA TYR A 26 -63.44 46.17 -46.68
C TYR A 26 -63.38 47.63 -46.24
N ASP A 27 -62.20 48.25 -46.15
CA ASP A 27 -62.05 49.69 -45.89
C ASP A 27 -62.69 50.51 -47.02
N TYR A 28 -62.44 50.12 -48.27
CA TYR A 28 -63.09 50.75 -49.42
C TYR A 28 -64.62 50.58 -49.38
N LEU A 29 -65.11 49.36 -49.12
CA LEU A 29 -66.55 49.07 -48.99
C LEU A 29 -67.20 49.88 -47.86
N LEU A 30 -66.53 49.99 -46.72
CA LEU A 30 -66.97 50.79 -45.58
C LEU A 30 -67.07 52.27 -45.96
N SER A 31 -66.09 52.81 -46.70
CA SER A 31 -66.07 54.23 -47.11
C SER A 31 -67.24 54.63 -48.02
N ILE A 32 -67.77 53.69 -48.82
CA ILE A 32 -68.89 53.93 -49.74
C ILE A 32 -70.25 53.49 -49.18
N SER A 33 -70.28 52.94 -47.95
CA SER A 33 -71.49 52.41 -47.31
C SER A 33 -72.50 53.51 -46.95
N LYS A 34 -73.78 53.29 -47.28
CA LYS A 34 -74.81 54.34 -47.15
C LYS A 34 -75.75 54.14 -45.97
N ASN A 35 -75.90 52.91 -45.48
CA ASN A 35 -76.79 52.60 -44.36
C ASN A 35 -76.03 52.00 -43.17
N ALA A 36 -76.64 52.08 -41.98
CA ALA A 36 -76.02 51.62 -40.73
C ALA A 36 -75.76 50.09 -40.72
N LYS A 37 -76.54 49.31 -41.48
CA LYS A 37 -76.40 47.85 -41.56
C LYS A 37 -75.17 47.42 -42.37
N GLU A 38 -74.94 48.04 -43.53
CA GLU A 38 -73.72 47.89 -44.34
C GLU A 38 -72.49 48.33 -43.55
N LYS A 39 -72.57 49.48 -42.87
CA LYS A 39 -71.50 49.98 -42.01
C LYS A 39 -71.16 48.96 -40.93
N LEU A 40 -72.16 48.46 -40.20
CA LEU A 40 -71.95 47.43 -39.19
C LEU A 40 -71.28 46.17 -39.77
N GLN A 41 -71.79 45.67 -40.90
CA GLN A 41 -71.29 44.46 -41.55
C GLN A 41 -69.81 44.60 -41.96
N TYR A 42 -69.43 45.67 -42.67
CA TYR A 42 -68.06 45.84 -43.12
C TYR A 42 -67.11 46.21 -41.98
N THR A 43 -67.57 46.97 -40.99
CA THR A 43 -66.79 47.24 -39.75
C THR A 43 -66.50 45.93 -39.01
N ALA A 44 -67.48 45.03 -38.92
CA ALA A 44 -67.29 43.72 -38.28
C ALA A 44 -66.34 42.82 -39.10
N LYS A 45 -66.42 42.87 -40.43
CA LYS A 45 -65.47 42.15 -41.30
C LYS A 45 -64.04 42.69 -41.20
N LEU A 46 -63.87 44.01 -41.08
CA LEU A 46 -62.56 44.61 -40.78
C LEU A 46 -62.04 44.14 -39.42
N ALA A 47 -62.89 44.16 -38.39
CA ALA A 47 -62.52 43.67 -37.06
C ALA A 47 -62.04 42.21 -37.11
N ALA A 48 -62.75 41.34 -37.86
CA ALA A 48 -62.34 39.96 -38.09
C ALA A 48 -60.99 39.87 -38.83
N CYS A 49 -60.79 40.60 -39.93
CA CYS A 49 -59.52 40.57 -40.67
C CYS A 49 -58.33 41.05 -39.82
N TYR A 50 -58.52 42.12 -39.03
CA TYR A 50 -57.48 42.59 -38.09
C TYR A 50 -57.22 41.56 -36.98
N SER A 51 -58.26 40.84 -36.53
CA SER A 51 -58.09 39.75 -35.57
C SER A 51 -57.29 38.60 -36.16
N ASP A 52 -57.56 38.23 -37.42
CA ASP A 52 -56.88 37.13 -38.13
C ASP A 52 -55.41 37.46 -38.45
N LEU A 53 -55.07 38.74 -38.65
CA LEU A 53 -53.69 39.23 -38.80
C LEU A 53 -52.97 39.47 -37.45
N SER A 54 -53.50 38.93 -36.34
CA SER A 54 -52.96 39.13 -34.99
C SER A 54 -52.85 40.61 -34.55
N GLN A 55 -53.52 41.54 -35.23
CA GLN A 55 -53.61 42.97 -34.88
C GLN A 55 -54.80 43.20 -33.94
N LYS A 56 -54.78 42.52 -32.78
CA LYS A 56 -55.91 42.42 -31.85
C LYS A 56 -56.38 43.78 -31.30
N ASP A 57 -55.48 44.73 -31.07
CA ASP A 57 -55.85 46.08 -30.60
C ASP A 57 -56.77 46.81 -31.59
N LYS A 58 -56.42 46.75 -32.88
CA LYS A 58 -57.27 47.33 -33.94
C LYS A 58 -58.60 46.58 -34.06
N ALA A 59 -58.56 45.25 -33.96
CA ALA A 59 -59.77 44.44 -33.97
C ALA A 59 -60.73 44.84 -32.83
N ILE A 60 -60.21 45.05 -31.61
CA ILE A 60 -60.97 45.53 -30.45
C ILE A 60 -61.61 46.90 -30.74
N ASP A 61 -60.86 47.83 -31.31
CA ASP A 61 -61.38 49.16 -31.66
C ASP A 61 -62.51 49.09 -32.70
N TYR A 62 -62.37 48.26 -33.73
CA TYR A 62 -63.44 48.05 -34.71
C TYR A 62 -64.65 47.32 -34.11
N TYR A 63 -64.46 46.32 -33.26
CA TYR A 63 -65.58 45.66 -32.57
C TYR A 63 -66.29 46.61 -31.59
N ARG A 64 -65.57 47.52 -30.92
CA ARG A 64 -66.17 48.60 -30.11
C ARG A 64 -67.01 49.56 -30.98
N GLN A 65 -66.54 49.89 -32.19
CA GLN A 65 -67.33 50.67 -33.14
C GLN A 65 -68.59 49.91 -33.59
N CYS A 66 -68.48 48.61 -33.89
CA CYS A 66 -69.65 47.77 -34.17
C CYS A 66 -70.68 47.82 -33.04
N LEU A 67 -70.23 47.69 -31.79
CA LEU A 67 -71.10 47.71 -30.61
C LEU A 67 -71.80 49.07 -30.42
N HIS A 68 -71.10 50.17 -30.72
CA HIS A 68 -71.68 51.51 -30.75
C HIS A 68 -72.77 51.63 -31.83
N ILE A 69 -72.48 51.17 -33.06
CA ILE A 69 -73.45 51.15 -34.17
C ILE A 69 -74.69 50.33 -33.79
N CYS A 70 -74.53 49.16 -33.17
CA CYS A 70 -75.65 48.34 -32.72
C CYS A 70 -76.51 49.08 -31.69
N THR A 71 -75.88 49.78 -30.75
CA THR A 71 -76.57 50.49 -29.66
C THR A 71 -77.35 51.70 -30.19
N GLU A 72 -76.75 52.51 -31.07
CA GLU A 72 -77.41 53.68 -31.67
C GLU A 72 -78.61 53.31 -32.57
N ASN A 73 -78.54 52.15 -33.21
CA ASN A 73 -79.54 51.72 -34.22
C ASN A 73 -80.46 50.59 -33.72
N ASN A 74 -80.33 50.16 -32.46
CA ASN A 74 -81.05 49.05 -31.85
C ASN A 74 -80.97 47.74 -32.66
N PHE A 75 -79.76 47.43 -33.16
CA PHE A 75 -79.47 46.16 -33.82
C PHE A 75 -79.08 45.06 -32.81
N PRO A 76 -79.29 43.78 -33.13
CA PRO A 76 -78.72 42.67 -32.39
C PRO A 76 -77.20 42.83 -32.27
N ALA A 77 -76.67 42.61 -31.08
CA ALA A 77 -75.27 42.86 -30.74
C ALA A 77 -74.55 41.61 -30.24
N GLU A 78 -75.22 40.47 -30.16
CA GLU A 78 -74.78 39.31 -29.40
C GLU A 78 -73.55 38.64 -30.03
N GLU A 79 -73.51 38.56 -31.36
CA GLU A 79 -72.31 38.15 -32.11
C GLU A 79 -71.13 39.10 -31.89
N ILE A 80 -71.38 40.42 -31.89
CA ILE A 80 -70.34 41.44 -31.67
C ILE A 80 -69.82 41.38 -30.24
N VAL A 81 -70.71 41.18 -29.26
CA VAL A 81 -70.36 41.02 -27.84
C VAL A 81 -69.50 39.78 -27.66
N TYR A 82 -69.87 38.65 -28.27
CA TYR A 82 -69.06 37.44 -28.25
C TYR A 82 -67.67 37.68 -28.88
N ASN A 83 -67.62 38.21 -30.10
CA ASN A 83 -66.35 38.43 -30.81
C ASN A 83 -65.45 39.46 -30.10
N LEU A 84 -66.01 40.56 -29.58
CA LEU A 84 -65.27 41.55 -28.80
C LEU A 84 -64.71 40.93 -27.52
N SER A 85 -65.54 40.19 -26.77
CA SER A 85 -65.13 39.57 -25.52
C SER A 85 -64.07 38.49 -25.76
N ASN A 86 -64.21 37.71 -26.84
CA ASN A 86 -63.24 36.69 -27.23
C ASN A 86 -61.90 37.32 -27.66
N THR A 87 -61.94 38.46 -28.37
CA THR A 87 -60.74 39.21 -28.76
C THR A 87 -60.05 39.82 -27.54
N LEU A 88 -60.82 40.36 -26.59
CA LEU A 88 -60.32 40.86 -25.31
C LEU A 88 -59.70 39.74 -24.46
N PHE A 89 -60.33 38.58 -24.44
CA PHE A 89 -59.81 37.39 -23.77
C PHE A 89 -58.49 36.94 -24.40
N ALA A 90 -58.39 36.92 -25.74
CA ALA A 90 -57.16 36.57 -26.45
C ALA A 90 -55.97 37.51 -26.18
N VAL A 91 -56.22 38.74 -25.69
CA VAL A 91 -55.16 39.68 -25.24
C VAL A 91 -55.05 39.72 -23.70
N ASN A 92 -55.49 38.67 -23.01
CA ASN A 92 -55.47 38.52 -21.55
C ASN A 92 -56.20 39.66 -20.79
N SER A 93 -57.19 40.30 -21.41
CA SER A 93 -58.04 41.33 -20.78
C SER A 93 -59.32 40.74 -20.19
N ASN A 94 -59.18 39.71 -19.34
CA ASN A 94 -60.27 38.88 -18.80
C ASN A 94 -61.33 39.72 -18.07
N SER A 95 -60.92 40.66 -17.23
CA SER A 95 -61.82 41.52 -16.46
C SER A 95 -62.71 42.38 -17.36
N PHE A 96 -62.14 42.97 -18.41
CA PHE A 96 -62.89 43.73 -19.41
C PHE A 96 -63.81 42.84 -20.23
N ALA A 97 -63.36 41.65 -20.63
CA ALA A 97 -64.21 40.69 -21.33
C ALA A 97 -65.44 40.31 -20.47
N LEU A 98 -65.24 39.98 -19.20
CA LEU A 98 -66.32 39.69 -18.25
C LEU A 98 -67.24 40.88 -18.02
N GLU A 99 -66.71 42.11 -17.97
CA GLU A 99 -67.52 43.33 -17.86
C GLU A 99 -68.40 43.56 -19.09
N ILE A 100 -67.86 43.34 -20.30
CA ILE A 100 -68.62 43.42 -21.55
C ILE A 100 -69.74 42.37 -21.56
N ILE A 101 -69.43 41.12 -21.22
CA ILE A 101 -70.42 40.02 -21.11
C ILE A 101 -71.53 40.39 -20.11
N LYS A 102 -71.16 40.90 -18.93
CA LYS A 102 -72.11 41.29 -17.88
C LYS A 102 -73.00 42.45 -18.31
N LYS A 103 -72.44 43.45 -19.00
CA LYS A 103 -73.15 44.66 -19.44
C LYS A 103 -74.14 44.37 -20.57
N TYR A 104 -73.84 43.39 -21.42
CA TYR A 104 -74.64 43.05 -22.60
C TYR A 104 -75.33 41.68 -22.49
N SER A 105 -75.99 41.43 -21.36
CA SER A 105 -76.85 40.25 -21.13
C SER A 105 -78.36 40.61 -21.08
N PRO A 106 -78.99 41.05 -22.19
CA PRO A 106 -80.44 41.34 -22.19
C PRO A 106 -81.31 40.09 -22.01
N ALA A 107 -82.56 40.29 -21.56
CA ALA A 107 -83.53 39.21 -21.35
C ALA A 107 -84.02 38.54 -22.67
N THR A 108 -83.75 39.16 -23.82
CA THR A 108 -84.27 38.79 -25.15
C THR A 108 -83.19 38.25 -26.11
N ILE A 109 -82.04 37.82 -25.60
CA ILE A 109 -80.98 37.24 -26.44
C ILE A 109 -81.44 35.92 -27.08
N GLU A 110 -81.13 35.72 -28.35
CA GLU A 110 -81.27 34.43 -29.03
C GLU A 110 -80.55 33.31 -28.25
N ALA A 111 -81.24 32.18 -28.04
CA ALA A 111 -80.75 31.09 -27.18
C ALA A 111 -79.33 30.61 -27.56
N TYR A 112 -79.01 30.53 -28.86
CA TYR A 112 -77.68 30.12 -29.32
C TYR A 112 -76.57 31.08 -28.87
N TRP A 113 -76.72 32.37 -29.15
CA TRP A 113 -75.73 33.38 -28.77
C TRP A 113 -75.62 33.52 -27.26
N LYS A 114 -76.73 33.38 -26.52
CA LYS A 114 -76.70 33.34 -25.05
C LYS A 114 -75.79 32.22 -24.57
N SER A 115 -75.96 31.01 -25.11
CA SER A 115 -75.10 29.86 -24.78
C SER A 115 -73.65 30.10 -25.17
N ARG A 116 -73.35 30.65 -26.36
CA ARG A 116 -71.98 30.98 -26.79
C ARG A 116 -71.28 31.98 -25.86
N ILE A 117 -71.98 33.04 -25.45
CA ILE A 117 -71.47 34.06 -24.54
C ILE A 117 -71.20 33.46 -23.15
N LEU A 118 -72.11 32.61 -22.66
CA LEU A 118 -71.92 31.93 -21.37
C LEU A 118 -70.82 30.87 -21.40
N LEU A 119 -70.62 30.17 -22.52
CA LEU A 119 -69.47 29.28 -22.71
C LEU A 119 -68.17 30.05 -22.66
N LEU A 120 -68.08 31.19 -23.36
CA LEU A 120 -66.92 32.07 -23.29
C LEU A 120 -66.69 32.59 -21.86
N LYS A 121 -67.77 32.96 -21.14
CA LYS A 121 -67.67 33.30 -19.72
C LYS A 121 -67.09 32.13 -18.92
N GLY A 122 -67.58 30.91 -19.15
CA GLY A 122 -67.07 29.69 -18.50
C GLY A 122 -65.59 29.45 -18.78
N ASP A 123 -65.14 29.64 -20.03
CA ASP A 123 -63.72 29.50 -20.43
C ASP A 123 -62.86 30.59 -19.79
N ILE A 124 -63.32 31.85 -19.77
CA ILE A 124 -62.61 32.95 -19.08
C ILE A 124 -62.50 32.69 -17.57
N LEU A 125 -63.56 32.19 -16.94
CA LEU A 125 -63.55 31.83 -15.51
C LEU A 125 -62.62 30.64 -15.25
N ALA A 126 -62.60 29.65 -16.14
CA ALA A 126 -61.69 28.50 -16.04
C ALA A 126 -60.22 28.96 -16.11
N GLU A 127 -59.86 29.82 -17.07
CA GLU A 127 -58.51 30.39 -17.18
C GLU A 127 -58.18 31.38 -16.05
N SER A 128 -59.19 31.91 -15.36
CA SER A 128 -59.02 32.75 -14.16
C SER A 128 -59.03 31.92 -12.86
N GLU A 129 -59.04 30.58 -12.97
CA GLU A 129 -59.08 29.61 -11.87
C GLU A 129 -60.33 29.70 -10.97
N ASP A 130 -61.39 30.38 -11.42
CA ASP A 130 -62.68 30.48 -10.73
C ASP A 130 -63.58 29.26 -11.04
N PHE A 131 -63.05 28.05 -10.79
CA PHE A 131 -63.61 26.78 -11.27
C PHE A 131 -65.05 26.52 -10.82
N ASN A 132 -65.42 26.92 -9.60
CA ASN A 132 -66.78 26.73 -9.08
C ASN A 132 -67.81 27.53 -9.88
N GLU A 133 -67.54 28.80 -10.16
CA GLU A 133 -68.44 29.63 -10.96
C GLU A 133 -68.43 29.19 -12.43
N ALA A 134 -67.28 28.71 -12.93
CA ALA A 134 -67.17 28.12 -14.26
C ALA A 134 -68.08 26.89 -14.40
N PHE A 135 -68.02 25.93 -13.47
CA PHE A 135 -68.89 24.75 -13.47
C PHE A 135 -70.37 25.13 -13.43
N GLU A 136 -70.78 26.02 -12.51
CA GLU A 136 -72.16 26.50 -12.43
C GLU A 136 -72.61 27.13 -13.75
N THR A 137 -71.75 27.95 -14.36
CA THR A 137 -72.02 28.58 -15.66
C THR A 137 -72.20 27.53 -16.77
N LEU A 138 -71.33 26.53 -16.84
CA LEU A 138 -71.37 25.46 -17.85
C LEU A 138 -72.60 24.54 -17.66
N ASP A 139 -72.98 24.22 -16.42
CA ASP A 139 -74.20 23.46 -16.14
C ASP A 139 -75.45 24.21 -16.54
N ASN A 140 -75.50 25.52 -16.28
CA ASN A 140 -76.58 26.38 -16.73
C ASN A 140 -76.68 26.43 -18.27
N VAL A 141 -75.55 26.41 -18.98
CA VAL A 141 -75.54 26.30 -20.45
C VAL A 141 -76.12 24.97 -20.91
N LEU A 142 -75.65 23.86 -20.35
CA LEU A 142 -76.11 22.50 -20.70
C LEU A 142 -77.61 22.30 -20.42
N GLN A 143 -78.16 22.92 -19.38
CA GLN A 143 -79.60 22.88 -19.10
C GLN A 143 -80.41 23.76 -20.07
N SER A 144 -79.90 24.94 -20.41
CA SER A 144 -80.63 25.92 -21.22
C SER A 144 -80.53 25.70 -22.73
N MET A 145 -79.55 24.93 -23.21
CA MET A 145 -79.35 24.64 -24.64
C MET A 145 -80.50 23.89 -25.30
N ILE A 146 -81.39 23.25 -24.52
CA ILE A 146 -82.62 22.61 -25.03
C ILE A 146 -83.50 23.61 -25.78
N ASN A 147 -83.40 24.90 -25.46
CA ASN A 147 -84.14 25.98 -26.12
C ASN A 147 -83.56 26.41 -27.48
N ILE A 148 -82.41 25.85 -27.90
CA ILE A 148 -81.83 26.09 -29.22
C ILE A 148 -82.53 25.16 -30.21
N GLU A 149 -83.20 25.71 -31.22
CA GLU A 149 -83.97 24.91 -32.19
C GLU A 149 -83.07 24.08 -33.12
N ASP A 150 -81.96 24.65 -33.57
CA ASP A 150 -81.03 24.01 -34.49
C ASP A 150 -80.23 22.89 -33.80
N GLN A 151 -80.30 21.69 -34.37
CA GLN A 151 -79.67 20.49 -33.79
C GLN A 151 -78.15 20.56 -33.84
N HIS A 152 -77.60 21.07 -34.93
CA HIS A 152 -76.16 21.22 -35.11
C HIS A 152 -75.58 22.20 -34.08
N HIS A 153 -76.24 23.33 -33.85
CA HIS A 153 -75.91 24.28 -32.79
C HIS A 153 -75.99 23.66 -31.39
N ARG A 154 -76.98 22.80 -31.11
CA ARG A 154 -77.03 22.07 -29.82
C ARG A 154 -75.80 21.19 -29.63
N TYR A 155 -75.40 20.43 -30.65
CA TYR A 155 -74.20 19.59 -30.56
C TYR A 155 -72.92 20.42 -30.35
N LEU A 156 -72.75 21.54 -31.05
CA LEU A 156 -71.62 22.45 -30.85
C LEU A 156 -71.56 23.01 -29.42
N ILE A 157 -72.68 23.50 -28.90
CA ILE A 157 -72.75 24.04 -27.53
C ILE A 157 -72.43 22.95 -26.50
N GLN A 158 -72.96 21.75 -26.69
CA GLN A 158 -72.69 20.62 -25.80
C GLN A 158 -71.22 20.20 -25.86
N ALA A 159 -70.65 20.11 -27.06
CA ALA A 159 -69.25 19.77 -27.27
C ALA A 159 -68.31 20.76 -26.58
N GLU A 160 -68.53 22.06 -26.79
CA GLU A 160 -67.72 23.14 -26.20
C GLU A 160 -67.86 23.16 -24.67
N ALA A 161 -69.08 23.00 -24.13
CA ALA A 161 -69.28 22.93 -22.68
C ALA A 161 -68.49 21.78 -22.05
N LYS A 162 -68.53 20.60 -22.68
CA LYS A 162 -67.83 19.40 -22.20
C LYS A 162 -66.31 19.54 -22.36
N LYS A 163 -65.83 20.20 -23.42
CA LYS A 163 -64.42 20.55 -23.58
C LYS A 163 -63.92 21.42 -22.43
N ILE A 164 -64.64 22.50 -22.10
CA ILE A 164 -64.24 23.41 -21.02
C ILE A 164 -64.30 22.68 -19.67
N LYS A 165 -65.33 21.86 -19.41
CA LYS A 165 -65.36 20.99 -18.22
C LYS A 165 -64.16 20.06 -18.14
N GLY A 166 -63.80 19.41 -19.25
CA GLY A 166 -62.62 18.55 -19.32
C GLY A 166 -61.32 19.31 -19.00
N LYS A 167 -61.16 20.53 -19.52
CA LYS A 167 -60.04 21.42 -19.14
C LYS A 167 -60.03 21.74 -17.65
N ILE A 168 -61.19 22.06 -17.06
CA ILE A 168 -61.28 22.35 -15.62
C ILE A 168 -60.88 21.12 -14.81
N HIS A 169 -61.43 19.95 -15.11
CA HIS A 169 -61.07 18.69 -14.45
C HIS A 169 -59.57 18.39 -14.60
N TYR A 170 -58.99 18.67 -15.77
CA TYR A 170 -57.55 18.58 -15.99
C TYR A 170 -56.77 19.54 -15.07
N TYR A 171 -57.16 20.82 -14.96
CA TYR A 171 -56.48 21.80 -14.10
C TYR A 171 -56.56 21.45 -12.60
N ILE A 172 -57.62 20.78 -12.15
CA ILE A 172 -57.77 20.32 -10.76
C ILE A 172 -57.28 18.87 -10.54
N ASN A 173 -56.60 18.29 -11.54
CA ASN A 173 -55.99 16.95 -11.50
C ASN A 173 -57.00 15.78 -11.36
N GLU A 174 -58.25 15.97 -11.79
CA GLU A 174 -59.27 14.91 -11.87
C GLU A 174 -59.22 14.21 -13.23
N TRP A 175 -58.13 13.48 -13.48
CA TRP A 175 -57.79 12.94 -14.80
C TRP A 175 -58.88 12.07 -15.44
N ASP A 176 -59.51 11.18 -14.67
CA ASP A 176 -60.58 10.30 -15.17
C ASP A 176 -61.81 11.10 -15.65
N GLN A 177 -62.17 12.15 -14.90
CA GLN A 177 -63.29 13.03 -15.24
C GLN A 177 -62.95 13.92 -16.44
N ALA A 178 -61.69 14.34 -16.55
CA ALA A 178 -61.20 15.07 -17.71
C ALA A 178 -61.28 14.20 -18.98
N GLU A 179 -60.83 12.94 -18.90
CA GLU A 179 -60.90 11.98 -20.00
C GLU A 179 -62.36 11.74 -20.45
N GLU A 180 -63.26 11.48 -19.49
CA GLU A 180 -64.68 11.28 -19.77
C GLU A 180 -65.28 12.50 -20.47
N ALA A 181 -65.06 13.71 -19.93
CA ALA A 181 -65.58 14.95 -20.51
C ALA A 181 -65.01 15.23 -21.91
N PHE A 182 -63.72 14.95 -22.15
CA PHE A 182 -63.12 15.10 -23.49
C PHE A 182 -63.67 14.08 -24.48
N LYS A 183 -63.90 12.82 -24.10
CA LYS A 183 -64.52 11.81 -24.98
C LYS A 183 -65.97 12.10 -25.30
N GLU A 184 -66.72 12.63 -24.34
CA GLU A 184 -68.07 13.14 -24.59
C GLU A 184 -68.03 14.33 -25.56
N SER A 185 -67.07 15.25 -25.41
CA SER A 185 -66.86 16.37 -26.32
C SER A 185 -66.49 15.90 -27.74
N GLU A 186 -65.59 14.93 -27.88
CA GLU A 186 -65.24 14.29 -29.15
C GLU A 186 -66.49 13.78 -29.88
N THR A 187 -67.33 13.04 -29.15
CA THR A 187 -68.57 12.48 -29.69
C THR A 187 -69.49 13.58 -30.21
N MET A 188 -69.62 14.68 -29.47
CA MET A 188 -70.51 15.79 -29.84
C MET A 188 -69.96 16.60 -31.02
N TYR A 189 -68.66 16.88 -31.09
CA TYR A 189 -68.07 17.53 -32.27
C TYR A 189 -68.18 16.64 -33.51
N GLY A 190 -68.04 15.31 -33.36
CA GLY A 190 -68.26 14.37 -34.45
C GLY A 190 -69.70 14.37 -34.97
N LEU A 191 -70.69 14.47 -34.07
CA LEU A 191 -72.10 14.64 -34.45
C LEU A 191 -72.41 16.01 -35.07
N ALA A 192 -71.64 17.03 -34.71
CA ALA A 192 -71.72 18.37 -35.30
C ALA A 192 -70.94 18.49 -36.62
N ASP A 193 -70.17 17.50 -37.03
CA ASP A 193 -69.24 17.59 -38.17
C ASP A 193 -68.25 18.78 -38.05
N ASP A 194 -67.84 19.09 -36.81
CA ASP A 194 -66.91 20.19 -36.54
C ASP A 194 -65.48 19.69 -36.40
N HIS A 195 -64.76 19.75 -37.51
CA HIS A 195 -63.37 19.30 -37.59
C HIS A 195 -62.41 20.13 -36.73
N THR A 196 -62.68 21.42 -36.55
CA THR A 196 -61.83 22.30 -35.73
C THR A 196 -61.95 21.90 -34.25
N GLY A 197 -63.18 21.68 -33.79
CA GLY A 197 -63.46 21.16 -32.45
C GLY A 197 -62.85 19.78 -32.22
N LEU A 198 -62.99 18.86 -33.19
CA LEU A 198 -62.37 17.53 -33.11
C LEU A 198 -60.84 17.59 -33.01
N ALA A 199 -60.19 18.41 -33.85
CA ALA A 199 -58.74 18.57 -33.80
C ALA A 199 -58.27 19.11 -32.43
N ALA A 200 -58.98 20.09 -31.87
CA ALA A 200 -58.70 20.63 -30.55
C ALA A 200 -58.88 19.58 -29.43
N ILE A 201 -59.92 18.74 -29.51
CA ILE A 201 -60.13 17.67 -28.54
C ILE A 201 -59.08 16.56 -28.65
N TYR A 202 -58.69 16.19 -29.86
CA TYR A 202 -57.57 15.26 -30.04
C TYR A 202 -56.27 15.81 -29.49
N ASN A 203 -56.03 17.12 -29.64
CA ASN A 203 -54.89 17.74 -28.98
C ASN A 203 -54.99 17.68 -27.45
N ASN A 204 -56.16 17.99 -26.87
CA ASN A 204 -56.37 17.93 -25.41
C ASN A 204 -56.24 16.50 -24.85
N LEU A 205 -56.80 15.50 -25.53
CA LEU A 205 -56.62 14.08 -25.17
C LEU A 205 -55.15 13.66 -25.30
N GLY A 206 -54.45 14.13 -26.34
CA GLY A 206 -53.03 13.91 -26.51
C GLY A 206 -52.22 14.44 -25.32
N VAL A 207 -52.49 15.68 -24.90
CA VAL A 207 -51.88 16.29 -23.70
C VAL A 207 -52.26 15.50 -22.43
N LEU A 208 -53.52 15.14 -22.25
CA LEU A 208 -53.98 14.37 -21.08
C LEU A 208 -53.23 13.05 -20.94
N TYR A 209 -53.14 12.26 -22.01
CA TYR A 209 -52.41 10.98 -22.00
C TYR A 209 -50.89 11.18 -21.84
N MET A 210 -50.34 12.29 -22.36
CA MET A 210 -48.93 12.65 -22.13
C MET A 210 -48.65 12.81 -20.63
N PHE A 211 -49.50 13.56 -19.92
CA PHE A 211 -49.38 13.77 -18.47
C PHE A 211 -49.64 12.50 -17.64
N GLN A 212 -50.49 11.59 -18.12
CA GLN A 212 -50.70 10.27 -17.50
C GLN A 212 -49.55 9.28 -17.77
N GLY A 213 -48.58 9.64 -18.62
CA GLY A 213 -47.47 8.77 -19.02
C GLY A 213 -47.84 7.69 -20.05
N ASP A 214 -49.04 7.76 -20.65
CA ASP A 214 -49.43 6.90 -21.78
C ASP A 214 -48.98 7.54 -23.10
N TRP A 215 -47.68 7.44 -23.36
CA TRP A 215 -47.04 8.05 -24.52
C TRP A 215 -47.53 7.48 -25.87
N GLU A 216 -48.08 6.27 -25.91
CA GLU A 216 -48.58 5.64 -27.14
C GLU A 216 -49.97 6.20 -27.51
N GLN A 217 -50.86 6.32 -26.52
CA GLN A 217 -52.14 6.99 -26.74
C GLN A 217 -51.92 8.48 -27.05
N SER A 218 -51.02 9.14 -26.32
CA SER A 218 -50.69 10.55 -26.58
C SER A 218 -50.25 10.79 -28.03
N GLU A 219 -49.30 9.99 -28.53
CA GLU A 219 -48.81 10.09 -29.91
C GLU A 219 -49.95 9.85 -30.92
N THR A 220 -50.80 8.86 -30.65
CA THR A 220 -51.96 8.54 -31.49
C THR A 220 -52.92 9.72 -31.63
N TYR A 221 -53.25 10.37 -30.51
CA TYR A 221 -54.19 11.50 -30.53
C TYR A 221 -53.58 12.75 -31.15
N PHE A 222 -52.31 13.07 -30.90
CA PHE A 222 -51.65 14.17 -31.60
C PHE A 222 -51.57 13.94 -33.11
N LEU A 223 -51.32 12.70 -33.57
CA LEU A 223 -51.33 12.36 -34.99
C LEU A 223 -52.73 12.46 -35.62
N LYS A 224 -53.79 12.10 -34.89
CA LYS A 224 -55.19 12.34 -35.34
C LYS A 224 -55.48 13.83 -35.49
N SER A 225 -55.09 14.64 -34.51
CA SER A 225 -55.22 16.10 -34.57
C SER A 225 -54.46 16.66 -35.77
N LEU A 226 -53.19 16.27 -35.94
CA LEU A 226 -52.35 16.68 -37.07
C LEU A 226 -52.94 16.31 -38.43
N ALA A 227 -53.56 15.12 -38.55
CA ALA A 227 -54.20 14.69 -39.79
C ALA A 227 -55.38 15.61 -40.16
N LEU A 228 -56.26 15.91 -39.20
CA LEU A 228 -57.37 16.83 -39.41
C LEU A 228 -56.87 18.24 -39.78
N GLU A 229 -55.89 18.78 -39.04
CA GLU A 229 -55.38 20.13 -39.31
C GLU A 229 -54.73 20.23 -40.71
N LYS A 230 -54.13 19.14 -41.20
CA LYS A 230 -53.61 19.04 -42.58
C LYS A 230 -54.71 18.97 -43.63
N ASP A 231 -55.73 18.14 -43.42
CA ASP A 231 -56.84 17.97 -44.35
C ASP A 231 -57.62 19.30 -44.55
N TYR A 232 -57.66 20.14 -43.52
CA TYR A 232 -58.31 21.46 -43.53
C TYR A 232 -57.34 22.65 -43.68
N PHE A 233 -56.06 22.39 -43.99
CA PHE A 233 -55.04 23.40 -44.29
C PHE A 233 -54.81 24.46 -43.18
N ASN A 234 -55.02 24.11 -41.91
CA ASN A 234 -54.80 25.01 -40.78
C ASN A 234 -53.32 24.98 -40.35
N LEU A 235 -52.51 25.86 -40.93
CA LEU A 235 -51.07 25.93 -40.65
C LEU A 235 -50.76 26.12 -39.16
N ASN A 236 -51.52 26.97 -38.44
CA ASN A 236 -51.26 27.18 -37.02
C ASN A 236 -51.55 25.90 -36.21
N GLY A 237 -52.66 25.22 -36.49
CA GLY A 237 -52.98 23.92 -35.88
C GLY A 237 -51.92 22.86 -36.15
N ILE A 238 -51.47 22.74 -37.40
CA ILE A 238 -50.36 21.84 -37.79
C ILE A 238 -49.11 22.13 -36.97
N SER A 239 -48.74 23.39 -36.80
CA SER A 239 -47.58 23.78 -35.99
C SER A 239 -47.76 23.44 -34.51
N VAL A 240 -48.95 23.61 -33.94
CA VAL A 240 -49.22 23.27 -32.54
C VAL A 240 -49.09 21.76 -32.35
N CYS A 241 -49.66 20.95 -33.24
CA CYS A 241 -49.52 19.50 -33.20
C CYS A 241 -48.04 19.06 -33.31
N PHE A 242 -47.28 19.67 -34.22
CA PHE A 242 -45.85 19.38 -34.33
C PHE A 242 -45.07 19.80 -33.08
N ASN A 243 -45.38 20.95 -32.47
CA ASN A 243 -44.73 21.35 -31.23
C ASN A 243 -45.01 20.36 -30.09
N ASN A 244 -46.25 19.90 -29.96
CA ASN A 244 -46.65 18.93 -28.92
C ASN A 244 -46.08 17.53 -29.18
N LEU A 245 -46.04 17.08 -30.44
CA LEU A 245 -45.32 15.86 -30.83
C LEU A 245 -43.82 15.99 -30.54
N GLY A 246 -43.24 17.18 -30.74
CA GLY A 246 -41.86 17.48 -30.38
C GLY A 246 -41.60 17.20 -28.90
N GLY A 247 -42.36 17.85 -28.01
CA GLY A 247 -42.28 17.61 -26.56
C GLY A 247 -42.51 16.15 -26.19
N LEU A 248 -43.53 15.50 -26.74
CA LEU A 248 -43.79 14.08 -26.48
C LEU A 248 -42.62 13.17 -26.90
N MET A 249 -41.98 13.43 -28.04
CA MET A 249 -40.83 12.62 -28.48
C MET A 249 -39.62 12.85 -27.58
N ASP A 250 -39.44 14.06 -27.05
CA ASP A 250 -38.42 14.39 -26.05
C ASP A 250 -38.64 13.61 -24.75
N ASP A 251 -39.88 13.60 -24.24
CA ASP A 251 -40.28 12.82 -23.06
C ASP A 251 -40.05 11.30 -23.26
N LYS A 252 -40.20 10.81 -24.51
CA LYS A 252 -39.89 9.41 -24.89
C LYS A 252 -38.38 9.14 -25.06
N GLY A 253 -37.53 10.16 -24.95
CA GLY A 253 -36.09 10.08 -25.18
C GLY A 253 -35.68 9.99 -26.66
N ASP A 254 -36.56 10.32 -27.60
CA ASP A 254 -36.32 10.29 -29.06
C ASP A 254 -35.99 11.70 -29.58
N ALA A 255 -34.77 12.14 -29.28
CA ALA A 255 -34.24 13.45 -29.69
C ALA A 255 -34.41 13.72 -31.19
N ALA A 256 -34.22 12.69 -32.03
CA ALA A 256 -34.23 12.84 -33.47
C ALA A 256 -35.63 13.18 -34.00
N ARG A 257 -36.66 12.47 -33.54
CA ARG A 257 -38.04 12.80 -33.91
C ARG A 257 -38.53 14.07 -33.23
N SER A 258 -38.11 14.34 -31.99
CA SER A 258 -38.41 15.61 -31.31
C SER A 258 -37.95 16.80 -32.14
N LEU A 259 -36.66 16.84 -32.48
CA LEU A 259 -36.08 17.93 -33.27
C LEU A 259 -36.70 18.04 -34.66
N TYR A 260 -37.01 16.91 -35.32
CA TYR A 260 -37.72 16.94 -36.60
C TYR A 260 -39.07 17.68 -36.47
N TYR A 261 -39.91 17.30 -35.50
CA TYR A 261 -41.21 17.93 -35.33
C TYR A 261 -41.10 19.41 -34.93
N LEU A 262 -40.18 19.74 -34.01
CA LEU A 262 -39.95 21.13 -33.59
C LEU A 262 -39.43 22.00 -34.75
N GLU A 263 -38.55 21.49 -35.60
CA GLU A 263 -38.07 22.21 -36.79
C GLU A 263 -39.17 22.42 -37.83
N GLU A 264 -40.07 21.46 -38.03
CA GLU A 264 -41.25 21.63 -38.90
C GLU A 264 -42.22 22.67 -38.33
N ALA A 265 -42.49 22.64 -37.01
CA ALA A 265 -43.27 23.68 -36.34
C ALA A 265 -42.64 25.07 -36.53
N LEU A 266 -41.32 25.17 -36.35
CA LEU A 266 -40.59 26.44 -36.50
C LEU A 266 -40.67 26.98 -37.93
N LYS A 267 -40.55 26.12 -38.95
CA LYS A 267 -40.70 26.52 -40.35
C LYS A 267 -42.08 27.13 -40.61
N ILE A 268 -43.13 26.50 -40.07
CA ILE A 268 -44.50 26.99 -40.24
C ILE A 268 -44.70 28.31 -39.50
N GLN A 269 -44.26 28.44 -38.24
CA GLN A 269 -44.45 29.69 -37.50
C GLN A 269 -43.65 30.87 -38.06
N ARG A 270 -42.49 30.61 -38.68
CA ARG A 270 -41.76 31.63 -39.45
C ARG A 270 -42.53 32.10 -40.68
N LEU A 271 -43.26 31.21 -41.36
CA LEU A 271 -44.15 31.60 -42.47
C LEU A 271 -45.32 32.44 -41.96
N LEU A 272 -45.87 32.09 -40.79
CA LEU A 272 -46.95 32.83 -40.13
C LEU A 272 -46.50 34.15 -39.48
N SER A 273 -45.18 34.36 -39.32
CA SER A 273 -44.61 35.53 -38.63
C SER A 273 -45.12 35.71 -37.20
N GLU A 274 -45.27 34.61 -36.46
CA GLU A 274 -45.78 34.60 -35.08
C GLU A 274 -44.64 34.49 -34.04
N PRO A 275 -44.08 35.62 -33.54
CA PRO A 275 -42.87 35.63 -32.72
C PRO A 275 -43.02 34.91 -31.38
N TYR A 276 -44.22 34.88 -30.80
CA TYR A 276 -44.49 34.20 -29.54
C TYR A 276 -44.29 32.68 -29.67
N ASN A 277 -44.86 32.07 -30.70
CA ASN A 277 -44.71 30.63 -30.95
C ASN A 277 -43.29 30.27 -31.41
N ILE A 278 -42.66 31.12 -32.21
CA ILE A 278 -41.23 30.98 -32.57
C ILE A 278 -40.36 30.92 -31.31
N THR A 279 -40.63 31.80 -30.33
CA THR A 279 -39.92 31.85 -29.05
C THR A 279 -40.08 30.54 -28.28
N ASN A 280 -41.31 30.03 -28.15
CA ASN A 280 -41.61 28.75 -27.48
C ASN A 280 -40.92 27.56 -28.16
N ILE A 281 -40.96 27.50 -29.49
CA ILE A 281 -40.36 26.38 -30.23
C ILE A 281 -38.83 26.40 -30.09
N TYR A 282 -38.18 27.56 -30.16
CA TYR A 282 -36.74 27.64 -29.87
C TYR A 282 -36.40 27.23 -28.43
N ASN A 283 -37.28 27.55 -27.48
CA ASN A 283 -37.10 27.14 -26.09
C ASN A 283 -37.14 25.60 -25.98
N ASN A 284 -38.12 24.96 -26.61
CA ASN A 284 -38.26 23.50 -26.64
C ASN A 284 -37.09 22.83 -27.35
N ILE A 285 -36.66 23.36 -28.51
CA ILE A 285 -35.46 22.88 -29.22
C ILE A 285 -34.24 22.96 -28.31
N GLY A 286 -34.10 24.06 -27.58
CA GLY A 286 -33.02 24.27 -26.62
C GLY A 286 -33.02 23.26 -25.49
N VAL A 287 -34.19 22.97 -24.91
CA VAL A 287 -34.37 21.97 -23.84
C VAL A 287 -34.07 20.56 -24.36
N THR A 288 -34.65 20.13 -25.48
CA THR A 288 -34.39 18.84 -26.11
C THR A 288 -32.89 18.63 -26.38
N MET A 289 -32.22 19.63 -26.97
CA MET A 289 -30.77 19.55 -27.20
C MET A 289 -29.98 19.48 -25.90
N MET A 290 -30.38 20.23 -24.87
CA MET A 290 -29.76 20.22 -23.55
C MET A 290 -29.90 18.87 -22.86
N ASP A 291 -31.08 18.25 -22.91
CA ASP A 291 -31.38 16.97 -22.25
C ASP A 291 -30.67 15.80 -22.95
N HIS A 292 -30.41 15.93 -24.24
CA HIS A 292 -29.63 14.98 -25.04
C HIS A 292 -28.14 15.34 -25.18
N GLY A 293 -27.64 16.31 -24.42
CA GLY A 293 -26.20 16.61 -24.28
C GLY A 293 -25.55 17.46 -25.39
N ASP A 294 -26.32 17.96 -26.36
CA ASP A 294 -25.85 18.86 -27.43
C ASP A 294 -25.84 20.32 -26.93
N PHE A 295 -24.94 20.62 -26.00
CA PHE A 295 -24.99 21.87 -25.26
C PHE A 295 -24.63 23.13 -26.07
N GLU A 296 -23.94 23.01 -27.21
CA GLU A 296 -23.68 24.15 -28.09
C GLU A 296 -24.94 24.56 -28.84
N ARG A 297 -25.63 23.60 -29.47
CA ARG A 297 -26.86 23.90 -30.21
C ARG A 297 -28.00 24.28 -29.26
N ALA A 298 -28.03 23.70 -28.06
CA ALA A 298 -28.94 24.12 -27.00
C ALA A 298 -28.76 25.61 -26.66
N GLU A 299 -27.51 26.07 -26.50
CA GLU A 299 -27.24 27.47 -26.17
C GLU A 299 -27.69 28.42 -27.30
N ASP A 300 -27.40 28.08 -28.55
CA ASP A 300 -27.82 28.87 -29.71
C ASP A 300 -29.36 29.00 -29.80
N ALA A 301 -30.08 27.89 -29.60
CA ALA A 301 -31.54 27.89 -29.61
C ALA A 301 -32.14 28.71 -28.46
N LEU A 302 -31.65 28.51 -27.23
CA LEU A 302 -32.13 29.26 -26.05
C LEU A 302 -31.79 30.75 -26.13
N ARG A 303 -30.64 31.13 -26.71
CA ARG A 303 -30.30 32.54 -26.96
C ARG A 303 -31.24 33.18 -27.98
N LYS A 304 -31.58 32.48 -29.07
CA LYS A 304 -32.58 32.97 -30.03
C LYS A 304 -33.96 33.13 -29.41
N SER A 305 -34.35 32.20 -28.53
CA SER A 305 -35.58 32.32 -27.73
C SER A 305 -35.53 33.59 -26.86
N LEU A 306 -34.45 33.78 -26.10
CA LEU A 306 -34.28 34.96 -25.24
C LEU A 306 -34.27 36.28 -26.04
N GLU A 307 -33.55 36.35 -27.15
CA GLU A 307 -33.45 37.53 -28.00
C GLU A 307 -34.83 37.92 -28.55
N THR A 308 -35.58 36.94 -29.08
CA THR A 308 -36.94 37.17 -29.60
C THR A 308 -37.88 37.58 -28.46
N ALA A 309 -37.81 36.92 -27.30
CA ALA A 309 -38.65 37.25 -26.14
C ALA A 309 -38.41 38.69 -25.66
N VAL A 310 -37.15 39.14 -25.61
CA VAL A 310 -36.78 40.50 -25.20
C VAL A 310 -37.21 41.53 -26.25
N GLU A 311 -36.99 41.27 -27.54
CA GLU A 311 -37.39 42.17 -28.63
C GLU A 311 -38.88 42.49 -28.59
N PHE A 312 -39.71 41.47 -28.33
CA PHE A 312 -41.18 41.60 -28.32
C PHE A 312 -41.78 41.78 -26.91
N ASN A 313 -40.96 41.95 -25.87
CA ASN A 313 -41.37 42.12 -24.46
C ASN A 313 -42.23 40.97 -23.89
N PHE A 314 -41.96 39.73 -24.31
CA PHE A 314 -42.60 38.54 -23.75
C PHE A 314 -41.91 38.16 -22.42
N PHE A 315 -42.28 38.85 -21.34
CA PHE A 315 -41.58 38.71 -20.06
C PHE A 315 -41.59 37.27 -19.52
N ARG A 316 -42.71 36.54 -19.64
CA ARG A 316 -42.80 35.12 -19.20
C ARG A 316 -41.82 34.24 -19.95
N ASN A 317 -41.75 34.39 -21.28
CA ASN A 317 -40.78 33.68 -22.12
C ASN A 317 -39.34 34.10 -21.86
N THR A 318 -39.12 35.37 -21.50
CA THR A 318 -37.81 35.87 -21.08
C THR A 318 -37.37 35.17 -19.79
N VAL A 319 -38.25 35.07 -18.79
CA VAL A 319 -38.00 34.33 -17.54
C VAL A 319 -37.74 32.84 -17.82
N ALA A 320 -38.53 32.21 -18.69
CA ALA A 320 -38.35 30.79 -19.06
C ALA A 320 -37.01 30.56 -19.77
N SER A 321 -36.65 31.40 -20.74
CA SER A 321 -35.38 31.31 -21.47
C SER A 321 -34.18 31.54 -20.56
N LEU A 322 -34.27 32.49 -19.62
CA LEU A 322 -33.23 32.72 -18.60
C LEU A 322 -33.08 31.51 -17.68
N ASN A 323 -34.19 30.91 -17.22
CA ASN A 323 -34.14 29.68 -16.42
C ASN A 323 -33.48 28.54 -17.19
N ASN A 324 -33.86 28.31 -18.45
CA ASN A 324 -33.28 27.25 -19.26
C ASN A 324 -31.81 27.50 -19.60
N LEU A 325 -31.39 28.75 -19.86
CA LEU A 325 -29.98 29.11 -20.00
C LEU A 325 -29.21 28.91 -18.68
N GLY A 326 -29.85 29.17 -17.55
CA GLY A 326 -29.32 28.87 -16.22
C GLY A 326 -29.11 27.39 -16.01
N ALA A 327 -30.09 26.56 -16.40
CA ALA A 327 -30.03 25.10 -16.31
C ALA A 327 -28.98 24.52 -17.25
N LEU A 328 -28.89 25.04 -18.47
CA LEU A 328 -27.84 24.68 -19.43
C LEU A 328 -26.45 25.03 -18.88
N SER A 329 -26.28 26.23 -18.33
CA SER A 329 -25.01 26.64 -17.71
C SER A 329 -24.66 25.73 -16.53
N PHE A 330 -25.66 25.33 -15.74
CA PHE A 330 -25.48 24.38 -14.64
C PHE A 330 -25.02 23.00 -15.13
N LYS A 331 -25.69 22.42 -16.14
CA LYS A 331 -25.32 21.15 -16.77
C LYS A 331 -23.94 21.19 -17.44
N LYS A 332 -23.54 22.33 -18.02
CA LYS A 332 -22.18 22.59 -18.55
C LYS A 332 -21.11 22.70 -17.46
N GLY A 333 -21.49 22.86 -16.19
CA GLY A 333 -20.57 23.15 -15.09
C GLY A 333 -20.17 24.63 -14.95
N ASP A 334 -20.82 25.56 -15.67
CA ASP A 334 -20.68 26.99 -15.44
C ASP A 334 -21.68 27.47 -14.38
N TRP A 335 -21.39 27.14 -13.12
CA TRP A 335 -22.27 27.50 -12.00
C TRP A 335 -22.38 29.01 -11.78
N LYS A 336 -21.33 29.78 -12.11
CA LYS A 336 -21.37 31.25 -12.03
C LYS A 336 -22.31 31.84 -13.08
N GLY A 337 -22.22 31.36 -14.32
CA GLY A 337 -23.15 31.72 -15.38
C GLY A 337 -24.59 31.33 -15.02
N SER A 338 -24.77 30.12 -14.48
CA SER A 338 -26.07 29.63 -14.00
C SER A 338 -26.71 30.55 -12.96
N ILE A 339 -25.97 30.89 -11.89
CA ILE A 339 -26.43 31.83 -10.85
C ILE A 339 -26.81 33.18 -11.48
N SER A 340 -25.98 33.71 -12.39
CA SER A 340 -26.26 34.99 -13.06
C SER A 340 -27.56 34.98 -13.86
N TYR A 341 -27.88 33.88 -14.56
CA TYR A 341 -29.13 33.77 -15.31
C TYR A 341 -30.33 33.63 -14.38
N TYR A 342 -30.25 32.81 -13.32
CA TYR A 342 -31.34 32.67 -12.36
C TYR A 342 -31.61 33.97 -11.59
N GLU A 343 -30.58 34.71 -11.19
CA GLU A 343 -30.75 36.02 -10.54
C GLU A 343 -31.46 37.03 -11.46
N LYS A 344 -31.17 37.02 -12.76
CA LYS A 344 -31.91 37.84 -13.74
C LYS A 344 -33.38 37.41 -13.85
N ALA A 345 -33.64 36.09 -13.86
CA ALA A 345 -34.99 35.55 -13.91
C ALA A 345 -35.81 35.89 -12.66
N ILE A 346 -35.19 35.78 -11.47
CA ILE A 346 -35.76 36.18 -10.17
C ILE A 346 -36.13 37.66 -10.22
N LYS A 347 -35.17 38.53 -10.56
CA LYS A 347 -35.40 39.98 -10.62
C LYS A 347 -36.55 40.34 -11.55
N LEU A 348 -36.57 39.78 -12.76
CA LEU A 348 -37.63 40.05 -13.73
C LEU A 348 -38.99 39.53 -13.23
N SER A 349 -39.01 38.39 -12.55
CA SER A 349 -40.23 37.82 -11.98
C SER A 349 -40.76 38.67 -10.81
N GLU A 350 -39.88 39.16 -9.94
CA GLU A 350 -40.23 40.10 -8.86
C GLU A 350 -40.81 41.41 -9.40
N GLU A 351 -40.17 42.01 -10.42
CA GLU A 351 -40.62 43.25 -11.07
C GLU A 351 -42.02 43.11 -11.70
N ASN A 352 -42.39 41.90 -12.13
CA ASN A 352 -43.67 41.62 -12.78
C ASN A 352 -44.66 40.83 -11.90
N SER A 353 -44.37 40.65 -10.61
CA SER A 353 -45.21 39.86 -9.67
C SER A 353 -45.57 38.46 -10.20
N PHE A 354 -44.63 37.79 -10.87
CA PHE A 354 -44.83 36.48 -11.48
C PHE A 354 -44.39 35.35 -10.54
N SER A 355 -45.30 34.93 -9.66
CA SER A 355 -45.03 33.96 -8.58
C SER A 355 -44.48 32.61 -9.07
N GLU A 356 -45.04 32.05 -10.14
CA GLU A 356 -44.63 30.76 -10.69
C GLU A 356 -43.20 30.82 -11.26
N GLY A 357 -42.89 31.85 -12.05
CA GLY A 357 -41.54 32.10 -12.56
C GLY A 357 -40.53 32.34 -11.44
N LEU A 358 -40.94 33.03 -10.37
CA LEU A 358 -40.12 33.27 -9.20
C LEU A 358 -39.83 31.97 -8.44
N LEU A 359 -40.85 31.13 -8.21
CA LEU A 359 -40.72 29.83 -7.56
C LEU A 359 -39.78 28.90 -8.35
N ARG A 360 -39.98 28.78 -9.67
CA ARG A 360 -39.11 27.97 -10.54
C ARG A 360 -37.65 28.45 -10.47
N SER A 361 -37.45 29.77 -10.47
CA SER A 361 -36.10 30.35 -10.37
C SER A 361 -35.46 30.12 -8.99
N PHE A 362 -36.23 30.18 -7.90
CA PHE A 362 -35.75 29.83 -6.56
C PHE A 362 -35.41 28.35 -6.43
N ASN A 363 -36.23 27.45 -6.98
CA ASN A 363 -35.92 26.02 -7.01
C ASN A 363 -34.61 25.75 -7.74
N ASN A 364 -34.48 26.25 -8.96
CA ASN A 364 -33.29 26.02 -9.77
C ASN A 364 -32.03 26.61 -9.14
N LEU A 365 -32.09 27.84 -8.62
CA LEU A 365 -30.94 28.46 -7.95
C LEU A 365 -30.61 27.76 -6.62
N GLY A 366 -31.62 27.31 -5.89
CA GLY A 366 -31.46 26.53 -4.67
C GLY A 366 -30.71 25.23 -4.93
N GLU A 367 -31.01 24.55 -6.04
CA GLU A 367 -30.33 23.31 -6.42
C GLU A 367 -28.84 23.55 -6.70
N VAL A 368 -28.51 24.64 -7.42
CA VAL A 368 -27.11 25.05 -7.64
C VAL A 368 -26.38 25.24 -6.32
N TYR A 369 -27.00 25.94 -5.36
CA TYR A 369 -26.39 26.16 -4.04
C TYR A 369 -26.30 24.87 -3.22
N GLU A 370 -27.30 23.99 -3.29
CA GLU A 370 -27.27 22.69 -2.62
C GLU A 370 -26.10 21.84 -3.13
N LYS A 371 -25.95 21.73 -4.45
CA LYS A 371 -24.86 20.98 -5.10
C LYS A 371 -23.50 21.65 -4.86
N SER A 372 -23.48 22.98 -4.72
CA SER A 372 -22.32 23.76 -4.27
C SER A 372 -22.01 23.61 -2.78
N ASN A 373 -22.80 22.83 -2.04
CA ASN A 373 -22.72 22.66 -0.59
C ASN A 373 -22.88 23.97 0.21
N GLU A 374 -23.60 24.95 -0.35
CA GLU A 374 -24.06 26.18 0.29
C GLU A 374 -25.48 25.97 0.87
N LEU A 375 -25.60 24.98 1.76
CA LEU A 375 -26.90 24.45 2.21
C LEU A 375 -27.82 25.51 2.85
N ASN A 376 -27.26 26.52 3.53
CA ASN A 376 -28.07 27.60 4.10
C ASN A 376 -28.66 28.51 3.02
N LEU A 377 -27.90 28.84 1.96
CA LEU A 377 -28.40 29.63 0.84
C LEU A 377 -29.48 28.85 0.07
N ALA A 378 -29.25 27.56 -0.15
CA ALA A 378 -30.25 26.67 -0.75
C ALA A 378 -31.54 26.64 0.08
N TYR A 379 -31.40 26.43 1.40
CA TYR A 379 -32.53 26.45 2.33
C TYR A 379 -33.30 27.77 2.29
N ASP A 380 -32.62 28.91 2.31
CA ASP A 380 -33.26 30.23 2.29
C ASP A 380 -34.08 30.45 1.01
N LEU A 381 -33.58 29.97 -0.15
CA LEU A 381 -34.31 30.07 -1.43
C LEU A 381 -35.53 29.15 -1.46
N TYR A 382 -35.38 27.89 -1.07
CA TYR A 382 -36.51 26.97 -0.98
C TYR A 382 -37.56 27.45 0.04
N PHE A 383 -37.12 28.02 1.15
CA PHE A 383 -38.02 28.60 2.14
C PHE A 383 -38.82 29.78 1.57
N LYS A 384 -38.17 30.68 0.81
CA LYS A 384 -38.88 31.74 0.07
C LYS A 384 -39.85 31.16 -0.96
N GLY A 385 -39.49 30.08 -1.64
CA GLY A 385 -40.40 29.35 -2.52
C GLY A 385 -41.65 28.86 -1.80
N LEU A 386 -41.49 28.39 -0.56
CA LEU A 386 -42.60 27.90 0.26
C LEU A 386 -43.62 29.01 0.58
N GLU A 387 -43.18 30.26 0.74
CA GLU A 387 -44.04 31.42 0.95
C GLU A 387 -44.87 31.78 -0.29
N LEU A 388 -44.45 31.35 -1.49
CA LEU A 388 -45.14 31.61 -2.76
C LEU A 388 -46.22 30.57 -3.09
N LEU A 389 -46.21 29.42 -2.43
CA LEU A 389 -47.13 28.31 -2.74
C LEU A 389 -48.63 28.67 -2.76
N PRO A 390 -49.16 29.56 -1.89
CA PRO A 390 -50.56 29.95 -1.97
C PRO A 390 -50.97 30.64 -3.28
N GLY A 391 -50.00 31.19 -4.02
CA GLY A 391 -50.21 31.86 -5.31
C GLY A 391 -49.70 31.09 -6.52
N VAL A 392 -49.46 29.78 -6.37
CA VAL A 392 -49.03 28.89 -7.46
C VAL A 392 -50.03 27.74 -7.57
N SER A 393 -50.53 27.49 -8.77
CA SER A 393 -51.47 26.39 -9.07
C SER A 393 -50.76 25.11 -9.56
N ASP A 394 -49.55 25.23 -10.10
CA ASP A 394 -48.75 24.10 -10.58
C ASP A 394 -48.27 23.21 -9.41
N GLU A 395 -48.99 22.12 -9.15
CA GLU A 395 -48.68 21.13 -8.11
C GLU A 395 -47.35 20.38 -8.36
N TYR A 396 -46.91 20.25 -9.62
CA TYR A 396 -45.65 19.59 -9.95
C TYR A 396 -44.47 20.38 -9.39
N ILE A 397 -44.45 21.70 -9.61
CA ILE A 397 -43.40 22.58 -9.07
C ILE A 397 -43.42 22.60 -7.53
N LYS A 398 -44.60 22.48 -6.90
CA LYS A 398 -44.70 22.37 -5.43
C LYS A 398 -44.05 21.08 -4.92
N ALA A 399 -44.34 19.95 -5.56
CA ALA A 399 -43.77 18.68 -5.21
C ALA A 399 -42.23 18.66 -5.39
N GLU A 400 -41.71 19.27 -6.46
CA GLU A 400 -40.27 19.46 -6.65
C GLU A 400 -39.65 20.32 -5.54
N LEU A 401 -40.27 21.45 -5.18
CA LEU A 401 -39.82 22.28 -4.06
C LEU A 401 -39.73 21.46 -2.77
N TYR A 402 -40.75 20.66 -2.46
CA TYR A 402 -40.78 19.83 -1.25
C TYR A 402 -39.67 18.77 -1.26
N GLY A 403 -39.42 18.13 -2.41
CA GLY A 403 -38.33 17.15 -2.54
C GLY A 403 -36.98 17.80 -2.27
N ASN A 404 -36.71 18.93 -2.93
CA ASN A 404 -35.47 19.69 -2.80
C ASN A 404 -35.27 20.25 -1.38
N LEU A 405 -36.32 20.82 -0.78
CA LEU A 405 -36.31 21.30 0.59
C LEU A 405 -36.05 20.14 1.58
N GLY A 406 -36.70 18.99 1.37
CA GLY A 406 -36.48 17.78 2.14
C GLY A 406 -35.04 17.27 2.06
N SER A 407 -34.45 17.28 0.87
CA SER A 407 -33.03 16.93 0.65
C SER A 407 -32.09 17.88 1.42
N VAL A 408 -32.24 19.19 1.26
CA VAL A 408 -31.40 20.17 1.98
C VAL A 408 -31.58 20.08 3.49
N LEU A 409 -32.81 19.93 3.98
CA LEU A 409 -33.07 19.76 5.42
C LEU A 409 -32.41 18.48 5.96
N THR A 410 -32.38 17.40 5.18
CA THR A 410 -31.66 16.17 5.52
C THR A 410 -30.16 16.44 5.64
N LYS A 411 -29.55 17.14 4.68
CA LYS A 411 -28.12 17.54 4.71
C LYS A 411 -27.80 18.51 5.86
N LEU A 412 -28.76 19.35 6.28
CA LEU A 412 -28.66 20.23 7.44
C LEU A 412 -28.98 19.51 8.78
N HIS A 413 -29.23 18.20 8.77
CA HIS A 413 -29.61 17.40 9.94
C HIS A 413 -30.91 17.86 10.65
N LYS A 414 -31.81 18.54 9.92
CA LYS A 414 -33.14 18.97 10.40
C LYS A 414 -34.18 17.88 10.08
N PHE A 415 -33.96 16.68 10.61
CA PHE A 415 -34.66 15.45 10.19
C PHE A 415 -36.18 15.49 10.35
N LYS A 416 -36.68 16.09 11.43
CA LYS A 416 -38.13 16.14 11.72
C LYS A 416 -38.90 16.85 10.60
N ASP A 417 -38.37 17.96 10.11
CA ASP A 417 -39.00 18.75 9.05
C ASP A 417 -38.72 18.12 7.67
N ALA A 418 -37.53 17.56 7.47
CA ALA A 418 -37.12 16.91 6.22
C ALA A 418 -38.08 15.79 5.80
N TYR A 419 -38.38 14.85 6.71
CA TYR A 419 -39.16 13.66 6.38
C TYR A 419 -40.57 14.00 5.88
N ARG A 420 -41.21 15.04 6.46
CA ARG A 420 -42.54 15.49 6.03
C ARG A 420 -42.53 15.92 4.56
N TYR A 421 -41.60 16.79 4.18
CA TYR A 421 -41.52 17.30 2.81
C TYR A 421 -41.13 16.21 1.80
N LEU A 422 -40.21 15.30 2.17
CA LEU A 422 -39.85 14.16 1.33
C LEU A 422 -41.06 13.24 1.06
N MET A 423 -41.91 13.01 2.06
CA MET A 423 -43.13 12.22 1.90
C MET A 423 -44.16 12.91 1.02
N GLU A 424 -44.43 14.20 1.24
CA GLU A 424 -45.39 14.96 0.43
C GLU A 424 -44.99 14.98 -1.06
N SER A 425 -43.71 15.19 -1.34
CA SER A 425 -43.15 15.10 -2.70
C SER A 425 -43.30 13.70 -3.30
N PHE A 426 -42.90 12.67 -2.55
CA PHE A 426 -42.92 11.29 -3.02
C PHE A 426 -44.33 10.78 -3.30
N ASP A 427 -45.29 11.05 -2.41
CA ASP A 427 -46.68 10.63 -2.57
C ASP A 427 -47.33 11.29 -3.79
N PHE A 428 -47.01 12.56 -4.06
CA PHE A 428 -47.47 13.25 -5.27
C PHE A 428 -46.95 12.59 -6.55
N PHE A 429 -45.64 12.41 -6.69
CA PHE A 429 -45.07 11.81 -7.91
C PHE A 429 -45.48 10.35 -8.09
N LYS A 430 -45.72 9.63 -6.99
CA LYS A 430 -46.27 8.27 -7.03
C LYS A 430 -47.72 8.25 -7.51
N ALA A 431 -48.55 9.21 -7.09
CA ALA A 431 -49.91 9.35 -7.57
C ALA A 431 -49.96 9.74 -9.06
N LEU A 432 -49.00 10.55 -9.52
CA LEU A 432 -48.86 10.96 -10.91
C LEU A 432 -48.25 9.87 -11.80
N GLY A 433 -47.60 8.85 -11.21
CA GLY A 433 -46.90 7.81 -11.96
C GLY A 433 -45.60 8.28 -12.62
N ALA A 434 -45.03 9.41 -12.17
CA ALA A 434 -43.78 9.97 -12.69
C ALA A 434 -42.57 9.12 -12.27
N ARG A 435 -42.24 8.10 -13.07
CA ARG A 435 -41.28 7.05 -12.68
C ARG A 435 -39.90 7.57 -12.28
N ASP A 436 -39.33 8.53 -13.02
CA ASP A 436 -38.02 9.10 -12.69
C ASP A 436 -38.03 9.85 -11.35
N LYS A 437 -39.07 10.65 -11.10
CA LYS A 437 -39.24 11.36 -9.83
C LYS A 437 -39.53 10.42 -8.66
N ILE A 438 -40.16 9.27 -8.91
CA ILE A 438 -40.32 8.22 -7.89
C ILE A 438 -38.97 7.63 -7.51
N ILE A 439 -38.07 7.39 -8.47
CA ILE A 439 -36.70 6.92 -8.19
C ILE A 439 -35.96 7.96 -7.34
N GLU A 440 -35.96 9.22 -7.77
CA GLU A 440 -35.35 10.34 -7.05
C GLU A 440 -35.89 10.44 -5.62
N GLY A 441 -37.21 10.33 -5.44
CA GLY A 441 -37.86 10.33 -4.14
C GLY A 441 -37.43 9.15 -3.25
N CYS A 442 -37.32 7.92 -3.81
CA CYS A 442 -36.78 6.77 -3.08
C CYS A 442 -35.33 7.02 -2.63
N GLN A 443 -34.48 7.58 -3.50
CA GLN A 443 -33.09 7.88 -3.17
C GLN A 443 -32.95 8.97 -2.10
N ASN A 444 -33.77 10.02 -2.18
CA ASN A 444 -33.83 11.06 -1.15
C ASN A 444 -34.26 10.49 0.22
N GLN A 445 -35.24 9.57 0.23
CA GLN A 445 -35.62 8.86 1.46
C GLN A 445 -34.52 7.91 1.95
N ALA A 446 -33.85 7.18 1.05
CA ALA A 446 -32.71 6.34 1.40
C ALA A 446 -31.60 7.16 2.05
N TYR A 447 -31.24 8.31 1.47
CA TYR A 447 -30.25 9.21 2.03
C TYR A 447 -30.67 9.72 3.42
N TYR A 448 -31.95 10.11 3.60
CA TYR A 448 -32.49 10.45 4.92
C TYR A 448 -32.30 9.33 5.95
N PHE A 449 -32.59 8.08 5.58
CA PHE A 449 -32.44 6.94 6.48
C PHE A 449 -30.98 6.57 6.76
N ILE A 450 -30.08 6.77 5.80
CA ILE A 450 -28.62 6.65 6.01
C ILE A 450 -28.18 7.67 7.08
N MET A 451 -28.59 8.94 6.93
CA MET A 451 -28.21 10.03 7.83
C MET A 451 -28.81 9.92 9.24
N THR A 452 -29.97 9.26 9.37
CA THR A 452 -30.61 8.97 10.67
C THR A 452 -30.24 7.61 11.26
N HIS A 453 -29.32 6.88 10.60
CA HIS A 453 -28.81 5.58 11.02
C HIS A 453 -29.86 4.45 11.10
N ASN A 454 -30.88 4.49 10.22
CA ASN A 454 -31.85 3.42 10.06
C ASN A 454 -31.53 2.60 8.79
N ALA A 455 -30.70 1.57 8.95
CA ALA A 455 -30.19 0.79 7.83
C ALA A 455 -31.26 -0.03 7.10
N GLU A 456 -32.26 -0.57 7.81
CA GLU A 456 -33.31 -1.40 7.21
C GLU A 456 -34.19 -0.59 6.26
N SER A 457 -34.60 0.62 6.68
CA SER A 457 -35.38 1.51 5.83
C SER A 457 -34.55 2.04 4.65
N ALA A 458 -33.27 2.40 4.89
CA ALA A 458 -32.38 2.80 3.81
C ALA A 458 -32.22 1.69 2.74
N ASP A 459 -31.98 0.45 3.18
CA ASP A 459 -31.86 -0.71 2.28
C ASP A 459 -33.13 -0.94 1.44
N TYR A 460 -34.30 -0.86 2.06
CA TYR A 460 -35.58 -0.99 1.35
C TYR A 460 -35.72 0.01 0.20
N PHE A 461 -35.50 1.30 0.48
CA PHE A 461 -35.63 2.35 -0.54
C PHE A 461 -34.56 2.26 -1.62
N LEU A 462 -33.33 1.85 -1.29
CA LEU A 462 -32.28 1.63 -2.29
C LEU A 462 -32.60 0.47 -3.21
N ASN A 463 -33.15 -0.63 -2.68
CA ASN A 463 -33.54 -1.78 -3.52
C ASN A 463 -34.68 -1.41 -4.47
N GLU A 464 -35.66 -0.64 -4.00
CA GLU A 464 -36.76 -0.17 -4.84
C GLU A 464 -36.29 0.83 -5.91
N ALA A 465 -35.45 1.80 -5.54
CA ALA A 465 -34.83 2.74 -6.48
C ALA A 465 -34.04 2.00 -7.56
N PHE A 466 -33.20 1.04 -7.18
CA PHE A 466 -32.38 0.28 -8.12
C PHE A 466 -33.24 -0.57 -9.08
N ARG A 467 -34.30 -1.21 -8.56
CA ARG A 467 -35.25 -1.99 -9.36
C ARG A 467 -35.91 -1.12 -10.43
N LEU A 468 -36.47 0.01 -10.02
CA LEU A 468 -37.14 0.95 -10.92
C LEU A 468 -36.17 1.55 -11.95
N ALA A 469 -34.97 1.94 -11.52
CA ALA A 469 -33.94 2.46 -12.43
C ALA A 469 -33.52 1.41 -13.48
N THR A 470 -33.40 0.14 -13.07
CA THR A 470 -33.08 -0.97 -13.99
C THR A 470 -34.22 -1.25 -14.97
N GLU A 471 -35.48 -1.22 -14.52
CA GLU A 471 -36.66 -1.37 -15.37
C GLU A 471 -36.73 -0.27 -16.45
N GLN A 472 -36.25 0.94 -16.14
CA GLN A 472 -36.18 2.08 -17.05
C GLN A 472 -34.88 2.18 -17.85
N GLN A 473 -33.90 1.31 -17.60
CA GLN A 473 -32.55 1.40 -18.18
C GLN A 473 -31.87 2.76 -17.94
N ASN A 474 -32.17 3.40 -16.80
CA ASN A 474 -31.62 4.70 -16.45
C ASN A 474 -30.28 4.54 -15.71
N GLU A 475 -29.18 4.57 -16.47
CA GLU A 475 -27.82 4.36 -15.96
C GLU A 475 -27.40 5.39 -14.90
N PHE A 476 -27.84 6.64 -15.02
CA PHE A 476 -27.51 7.70 -14.06
C PHE A 476 -28.06 7.35 -12.68
N GLU A 477 -29.34 6.97 -12.62
CA GLU A 477 -30.00 6.63 -11.37
C GLU A 477 -29.49 5.33 -10.75
N MET A 478 -29.08 4.36 -11.58
CA MET A 478 -28.39 3.16 -11.11
C MET A 478 -27.06 3.52 -10.43
N GLY A 479 -26.28 4.42 -11.03
CA GLY A 479 -25.03 4.93 -10.47
C GLY A 479 -25.24 5.66 -9.15
N TRP A 480 -26.23 6.56 -9.07
CA TRP A 480 -26.56 7.29 -7.85
C TRP A 480 -27.03 6.37 -6.72
N THR A 481 -27.81 5.33 -7.05
CA THR A 481 -28.23 4.32 -6.08
C THR A 481 -27.03 3.53 -5.52
N HIS A 482 -26.07 3.16 -6.36
CA HIS A 482 -24.82 2.53 -5.90
C HIS A 482 -23.97 3.46 -5.02
N TYR A 483 -23.90 4.75 -5.34
CA TYR A 483 -23.22 5.73 -4.49
C TYR A 483 -23.85 5.80 -3.09
N LEU A 484 -25.19 5.90 -3.00
CA LEU A 484 -25.90 5.88 -1.72
C LEU A 484 -25.72 4.56 -0.97
N ARG A 485 -25.70 3.43 -1.69
CA ARG A 485 -25.40 2.11 -1.13
C ARG A 485 -24.02 2.07 -0.46
N ALA A 486 -23.01 2.67 -1.09
CA ALA A 486 -21.68 2.76 -0.50
C ALA A 486 -21.65 3.59 0.79
N LEU A 487 -22.44 4.67 0.86
CA LEU A 487 -22.59 5.47 2.08
C LEU A 487 -23.24 4.66 3.21
N LEU A 488 -24.27 3.86 2.90
CA LEU A 488 -24.91 2.95 3.86
C LEU A 488 -23.90 1.93 4.40
N GLU A 489 -23.07 1.39 3.53
CA GLU A 489 -22.12 0.31 3.83
C GLU A 489 -20.74 0.82 4.27
N ARG A 490 -20.61 2.12 4.60
CA ARG A 490 -19.34 2.76 4.98
C ARG A 490 -18.60 2.04 6.12
N LYS A 491 -19.30 1.34 7.01
CA LYS A 491 -18.72 0.52 8.09
C LYS A 491 -18.01 -0.76 7.59
N ASN A 492 -18.23 -1.15 6.35
CA ASN A 492 -17.58 -2.25 5.66
C ASN A 492 -16.83 -1.68 4.43
N PRO A 493 -15.57 -1.23 4.60
CA PRO A 493 -14.83 -0.53 3.55
C PRO A 493 -14.74 -1.30 2.22
N GLN A 494 -14.63 -2.62 2.27
CA GLN A 494 -14.55 -3.45 1.06
C GLN A 494 -15.87 -3.45 0.26
N SER A 495 -17.00 -3.46 0.96
CA SER A 495 -18.32 -3.41 0.33
C SER A 495 -18.60 -2.01 -0.22
N ALA A 496 -18.28 -0.97 0.55
CA ALA A 496 -18.36 0.41 0.12
C ALA A 496 -17.50 0.67 -1.14
N ARG A 497 -16.27 0.15 -1.19
CA ARG A 497 -15.39 0.21 -2.37
C ARG A 497 -16.08 -0.37 -3.61
N THR A 498 -16.65 -1.58 -3.48
CA THR A 498 -17.28 -2.29 -4.59
C THR A 498 -18.45 -1.47 -5.18
N HIS A 499 -19.28 -0.89 -4.32
CA HIS A 499 -20.38 -0.05 -4.76
C HIS A 499 -19.92 1.29 -5.35
N LEU A 500 -18.85 1.91 -4.83
CA LEU A 500 -18.27 3.11 -5.42
C LEU A 500 -17.65 2.85 -6.79
N ASP A 501 -16.99 1.71 -6.99
CA ASP A 501 -16.44 1.33 -8.29
C ASP A 501 -17.56 1.16 -9.33
N GLU A 502 -18.71 0.56 -8.97
CA GLU A 502 -19.88 0.50 -9.85
C GLU A 502 -20.49 1.88 -10.11
N ALA A 503 -20.66 2.71 -9.07
CA ALA A 503 -21.19 4.07 -9.22
C ALA A 503 -20.33 4.91 -10.18
N ILE A 504 -19.00 4.84 -10.04
CA ILE A 504 -18.04 5.52 -10.90
C ILE A 504 -18.18 5.07 -12.36
N LYS A 505 -18.37 3.77 -12.63
CA LYS A 505 -18.59 3.27 -14.00
C LYS A 505 -19.81 3.93 -14.64
N PHE A 506 -20.93 3.98 -13.91
CA PHE A 506 -22.16 4.61 -14.41
C PHE A 506 -21.99 6.11 -14.61
N PHE A 507 -21.35 6.84 -13.68
CA PHE A 507 -21.13 8.28 -13.85
C PHE A 507 -20.16 8.63 -14.98
N VAL A 508 -19.18 7.76 -15.26
CA VAL A 508 -18.31 7.91 -16.44
C VAL A 508 -19.10 7.66 -17.73
N ALA A 509 -19.96 6.63 -17.77
CA ALA A 509 -20.79 6.34 -18.94
C ALA A 509 -21.78 7.47 -19.27
N THR A 510 -22.33 8.09 -18.23
CA THR A 510 -23.33 9.17 -18.33
C THR A 510 -22.73 10.58 -18.42
N ASN A 511 -21.40 10.72 -18.32
CA ASN A 511 -20.68 12.01 -18.26
C ASN A 511 -21.11 12.92 -17.09
N SER A 512 -21.53 12.34 -15.96
CA SER A 512 -21.96 13.07 -14.76
C SER A 512 -20.76 13.43 -13.87
N TYR A 513 -20.04 14.49 -14.25
CA TYR A 513 -18.77 14.87 -13.61
C TYR A 513 -18.86 15.25 -12.13
N TYR A 514 -19.97 15.86 -11.69
CA TYR A 514 -20.15 16.23 -10.28
C TYR A 514 -20.32 14.99 -9.40
N GLU A 515 -21.25 14.10 -9.76
CA GLU A 515 -21.49 12.84 -9.07
C GLU A 515 -20.25 11.94 -9.10
N LEU A 516 -19.54 11.88 -10.23
CA LEU A 516 -18.23 11.23 -10.35
C LEU A 516 -17.23 11.79 -9.33
N SER A 517 -17.19 13.10 -9.13
CA SER A 517 -16.29 13.69 -8.16
C SER A 517 -16.64 13.39 -6.71
N LEU A 518 -17.94 13.32 -6.38
CA LEU A 518 -18.39 12.87 -5.06
C LEU A 518 -17.99 11.42 -4.82
N ALA A 519 -18.23 10.53 -5.78
CA ALA A 519 -17.86 9.12 -5.68
C ALA A 519 -16.34 8.93 -5.56
N ASN A 520 -15.53 9.66 -6.33
CA ASN A 520 -14.07 9.63 -6.23
C ASN A 520 -13.57 10.14 -4.87
N TYR A 521 -14.19 11.20 -4.33
CA TYR A 521 -13.85 11.73 -3.01
C TYR A 521 -14.15 10.70 -1.91
N GLU A 522 -15.34 10.10 -1.94
CA GLU A 522 -15.73 9.06 -1.00
C GLU A 522 -14.84 7.81 -1.12
N LEU A 523 -14.50 7.40 -2.34
CA LEU A 523 -13.61 6.27 -2.61
C LEU A 523 -12.21 6.52 -2.07
N ALA A 524 -11.65 7.72 -2.25
CA ALA A 524 -10.38 8.07 -1.64
C ALA A 524 -10.43 8.01 -0.11
N GLY A 525 -11.55 8.40 0.49
CA GLY A 525 -11.80 8.18 1.91
C GLY A 525 -11.83 6.69 2.27
N VAL A 526 -12.50 5.84 1.48
CA VAL A 526 -12.55 4.38 1.75
C VAL A 526 -11.13 3.79 1.65
N LEU A 527 -10.35 4.23 0.67
CA LEU A 527 -8.96 3.79 0.49
C LEU A 527 -8.05 4.27 1.62
N LEU A 528 -8.29 5.46 2.19
CA LEU A 528 -7.66 5.92 3.44
C LEU A 528 -7.99 4.93 4.58
N ASP A 529 -9.25 4.54 4.74
CA ASP A 529 -9.67 3.55 5.76
C ASP A 529 -9.08 2.14 5.53
N LEU A 530 -8.74 1.81 4.27
CA LEU A 530 -8.07 0.56 3.85
C LEU A 530 -6.54 0.65 3.85
N GLU A 531 -5.96 1.78 4.25
CA GLU A 531 -4.50 2.05 4.22
C GLU A 531 -3.87 2.00 2.81
N GLU A 532 -4.67 2.16 1.74
CA GLU A 532 -4.23 2.23 0.34
C GLU A 532 -3.91 3.68 -0.09
N TRP A 533 -3.01 4.34 0.65
CA TRP A 533 -2.78 5.80 0.57
C TRP A 533 -2.36 6.30 -0.83
N GLU A 534 -1.50 5.56 -1.54
CA GLU A 534 -1.00 5.97 -2.87
C GLU A 534 -2.13 6.02 -3.89
N GLN A 535 -3.00 5.00 -3.90
CA GLN A 535 -4.19 4.98 -4.75
C GLN A 535 -5.14 6.11 -4.38
N ALA A 536 -5.38 6.34 -3.08
CA ALA A 536 -6.23 7.43 -2.60
C ALA A 536 -5.73 8.81 -3.09
N LEU A 537 -4.42 9.08 -2.96
CA LEU A 537 -3.80 10.32 -3.44
C LEU A 537 -3.90 10.46 -4.96
N GLN A 538 -3.70 9.37 -5.71
CA GLN A 538 -3.81 9.37 -7.16
C GLN A 538 -5.24 9.66 -7.63
N ILE A 539 -6.25 9.07 -6.96
CA ILE A 539 -7.66 9.36 -7.22
C ILE A 539 -7.97 10.82 -6.93
N LEU A 540 -7.59 11.37 -5.76
CA LEU A 540 -7.85 12.77 -5.42
C LEU A 540 -7.13 13.75 -6.36
N LYS A 541 -5.94 13.40 -6.85
CA LYS A 541 -5.21 14.23 -7.82
C LYS A 541 -5.91 14.26 -9.18
N ASN A 542 -6.46 13.14 -9.62
CA ASN A 542 -7.27 13.08 -10.83
C ASN A 542 -8.61 13.79 -10.63
N ASN A 543 -9.26 13.56 -9.49
CA ASN A 543 -10.53 14.17 -9.13
C ASN A 543 -10.42 15.70 -9.08
N LYS A 544 -9.30 16.24 -8.60
CA LYS A 544 -9.01 17.68 -8.65
C LYS A 544 -9.20 18.28 -10.04
N LYS A 545 -8.76 17.58 -11.10
CA LYS A 545 -8.90 18.04 -12.49
C LYS A 545 -10.36 18.00 -12.93
N VAL A 546 -11.11 16.97 -12.53
CA VAL A 546 -12.54 16.83 -12.83
C VAL A 546 -13.34 17.94 -12.13
N ILE A 547 -13.09 18.18 -10.83
CA ILE A 547 -13.70 19.26 -10.05
C ILE A 547 -13.44 20.63 -10.70
N GLN A 548 -12.23 20.85 -11.22
CA GLN A 548 -11.88 22.08 -11.91
C GLN A 548 -12.64 22.29 -13.24
N GLN A 549 -13.20 21.25 -13.86
CA GLN A 549 -13.98 21.39 -15.09
C GLN A 549 -15.34 22.05 -14.85
N TYR A 550 -16.01 21.74 -13.74
CA TYR A 550 -17.31 22.34 -13.38
C TYR A 550 -17.23 23.34 -12.22
N GLY A 551 -16.03 23.65 -11.73
CA GLY A 551 -15.76 24.84 -10.93
C GLY A 551 -16.26 24.84 -9.47
N SER A 552 -16.52 23.68 -8.85
CA SER A 552 -16.93 23.62 -7.45
C SER A 552 -15.79 23.95 -6.48
N ILE A 553 -15.84 25.13 -5.84
CA ILE A 553 -14.80 25.60 -4.91
C ILE A 553 -14.78 24.75 -3.64
N LYS A 554 -15.94 24.51 -3.00
CA LYS A 554 -16.00 23.75 -1.74
C LYS A 554 -15.54 22.31 -1.88
N LEU A 555 -15.92 21.63 -2.96
CA LEU A 555 -15.49 20.25 -3.18
C LEU A 555 -13.99 20.20 -3.51
N LEU A 556 -13.46 21.21 -4.20
CA LEU A 556 -12.02 21.35 -4.43
C LEU A 556 -11.25 21.52 -3.11
N GLU A 557 -11.76 22.36 -2.21
CA GLU A 557 -11.20 22.54 -0.86
C GLU A 557 -11.26 21.25 -0.05
N GLN A 558 -12.40 20.55 -0.04
CA GLN A 558 -12.54 19.25 0.63
C GLN A 558 -11.54 18.22 0.07
N ASN A 559 -11.44 18.12 -1.26
CA ASN A 559 -10.48 17.25 -1.93
C ASN A 559 -9.03 17.57 -1.55
N ASP A 560 -8.66 18.85 -1.50
CA ASP A 560 -7.33 19.30 -1.11
C ASP A 560 -7.04 19.05 0.39
N ILE A 561 -8.02 19.26 1.28
CA ILE A 561 -7.92 18.97 2.72
C ILE A 561 -7.71 17.47 2.93
N LEU A 562 -8.50 16.61 2.27
CA LEU A 562 -8.36 15.17 2.38
C LEU A 562 -7.01 14.70 1.82
N MET A 563 -6.57 15.27 0.70
CA MET A 563 -5.25 15.00 0.14
C MET A 563 -4.11 15.39 1.10
N GLN A 564 -4.22 16.55 1.77
CA GLN A 564 -3.25 16.95 2.81
C GLN A 564 -3.29 16.03 4.02
N ARG A 565 -4.48 15.59 4.45
CA ARG A 565 -4.63 14.64 5.55
C ARG A 565 -3.97 13.30 5.24
N ILE A 566 -4.31 12.70 4.08
CA ILE A 566 -3.68 11.45 3.60
C ILE A 566 -2.16 11.65 3.50
N SER A 567 -1.71 12.76 2.92
CA SER A 567 -0.27 13.04 2.77
C SER A 567 0.45 13.14 4.13
N ARG A 568 -0.18 13.73 5.15
CA ARG A 568 0.38 13.82 6.51
C ARG A 568 0.45 12.45 7.17
N GLU A 569 -0.65 11.69 7.16
CA GLU A 569 -0.72 10.34 7.72
C GLU A 569 0.29 9.41 7.02
N TYR A 570 0.30 9.41 5.68
CA TYR A 570 1.27 8.72 4.84
C TYR A 570 2.70 9.13 5.19
N SER A 571 3.00 10.44 5.24
CA SER A 571 4.36 10.92 5.58
C SER A 571 4.78 10.56 7.01
N SER A 572 3.86 10.48 7.97
CA SER A 572 4.18 10.07 9.35
C SER A 572 4.53 8.59 9.42
N GLN A 573 3.77 7.74 8.71
CA GLN A 573 4.09 6.31 8.59
C GLN A 573 5.38 6.12 7.82
N MET A 574 5.58 6.87 6.74
CA MET A 574 6.80 6.81 5.95
C MET A 574 8.01 7.33 6.72
N GLN A 575 7.85 8.30 7.63
CA GLN A 575 8.88 8.72 8.58
C GLN A 575 9.13 7.66 9.65
N GLU A 576 8.12 6.94 10.12
CA GLU A 576 8.30 5.81 11.04
C GLU A 576 9.02 4.64 10.36
N VAL A 577 8.64 4.31 9.12
CA VAL A 577 9.31 3.31 8.28
C VAL A 577 10.73 3.76 7.91
N GLN A 578 10.93 5.03 7.52
CA GLN A 578 12.27 5.58 7.26
C GLN A 578 13.10 5.68 8.53
N PHE A 579 12.50 5.92 9.69
CA PHE A 579 13.20 5.87 10.98
C PHE A 579 13.62 4.44 11.29
N GLU A 580 12.76 3.45 11.09
CA GLU A 580 13.11 2.03 11.22
C GLU A 580 14.18 1.61 10.22
N GLU A 581 14.07 2.04 8.96
CA GLU A 581 15.06 1.80 7.91
C GLU A 581 16.38 2.50 8.24
N ASN A 582 16.36 3.74 8.72
CA ASN A 582 17.56 4.47 9.15
C ASN A 582 18.20 3.82 10.39
N LEU A 583 17.42 3.36 11.35
CA LEU A 583 17.92 2.69 12.56
C LEU A 583 18.54 1.33 12.19
N LEU A 584 17.92 0.58 11.27
CA LEU A 584 18.44 -0.67 10.74
C LEU A 584 19.68 -0.46 9.85
N ASN A 585 19.71 0.62 9.07
CA ASN A 585 20.87 1.02 8.29
C ASN A 585 22.02 1.46 9.19
N GLN A 586 21.76 2.21 10.26
CA GLN A 586 22.77 2.56 11.27
C GLN A 586 23.30 1.31 11.98
N PHE A 587 22.42 0.39 12.37
CA PHE A 587 22.80 -0.91 12.91
C PHE A 587 23.70 -1.68 11.93
N TYR A 588 23.33 -1.72 10.65
CA TYR A 588 24.11 -2.39 9.60
C TYR A 588 25.47 -1.73 9.37
N GLU A 589 25.51 -0.39 9.30
CA GLU A 589 26.75 0.38 9.14
C GLU A 589 27.71 0.19 10.32
N ILE A 590 27.21 0.26 11.55
CA ILE A 590 28.01 0.05 12.77
C ILE A 590 28.58 -1.38 12.75
N THR A 591 27.74 -2.37 12.50
CA THR A 591 28.17 -3.77 12.39
C THR A 591 29.19 -3.97 11.28
N GLN A 592 29.03 -3.34 10.10
CA GLN A 592 30.03 -3.41 9.04
C GLN A 592 31.36 -2.78 9.46
N LYS A 593 31.33 -1.58 10.04
CA LYS A 593 32.52 -0.89 10.54
C LYS A 593 33.26 -1.75 11.56
N LEU A 594 32.56 -2.28 12.55
CA LEU A 594 33.12 -3.16 13.58
C LEU A 594 33.73 -4.44 12.98
N ASN A 595 33.10 -5.06 11.97
CA ASN A 595 33.65 -6.24 11.28
C ASN A 595 34.95 -5.97 10.50
N THR A 596 35.27 -4.70 10.17
CA THR A 596 36.53 -4.37 9.48
C THR A 596 37.73 -4.26 10.41
N ILE A 597 37.51 -4.22 11.73
CA ILE A 597 38.56 -4.01 12.71
C ILE A 597 39.13 -5.37 13.13
N THR A 598 40.45 -5.51 13.07
CA THR A 598 41.15 -6.74 13.46
C THR A 598 41.93 -6.62 14.76
N ASP A 599 42.00 -5.42 15.33
CA ASP A 599 42.70 -5.12 16.58
C ASP A 599 41.72 -5.16 17.76
N LEU A 600 42.08 -5.88 18.82
CA LEU A 600 41.20 -6.15 19.96
C LEU A 600 40.93 -4.90 20.81
N ASP A 601 41.93 -4.02 20.99
CA ASP A 601 41.73 -2.81 21.79
C ASP A 601 40.89 -1.79 21.02
N LEU A 602 41.12 -1.68 19.71
CA LEU A 602 40.38 -0.79 18.84
C LEU A 602 38.91 -1.23 18.66
N ILE A 603 38.63 -2.53 18.55
CA ILE A 603 37.25 -3.02 18.44
C ILE A 603 36.47 -2.77 19.73
N ILE A 604 37.08 -2.96 20.90
CA ILE A 604 36.41 -2.73 22.19
C ILE A 604 36.08 -1.23 22.35
N ASP A 605 37.03 -0.36 22.02
CA ASP A 605 36.83 1.10 22.11
C ASP A 605 35.78 1.62 21.11
N GLN A 606 35.83 1.16 19.85
CA GLN A 606 34.85 1.54 18.84
C GLN A 606 33.48 0.95 19.11
N SER A 607 33.40 -0.22 19.75
CA SER A 607 32.15 -0.85 20.16
C SER A 607 31.43 -0.01 21.21
N LEU A 608 32.14 0.42 22.26
CA LEU A 608 31.57 1.31 23.28
C LEU A 608 31.18 2.67 22.70
N THR A 609 32.02 3.24 21.81
CA THR A 609 31.71 4.51 21.15
C THR A 609 30.45 4.40 20.28
N SER A 610 30.33 3.33 19.49
CA SER A 610 29.15 3.12 18.62
C SER A 610 27.86 2.91 19.42
N LEU A 611 27.94 2.22 20.56
CA LEU A 611 26.81 2.05 21.47
C LEU A 611 26.40 3.36 22.14
N ILE A 612 27.35 4.23 22.47
CA ILE A 612 27.06 5.58 23.00
C ILE A 612 26.39 6.45 21.94
N ASP A 613 26.95 6.48 20.72
CA ASP A 613 26.46 7.33 19.63
C ASP A 613 25.04 6.94 19.19
N ILE A 614 24.76 5.64 19.01
CA ILE A 614 23.43 5.17 18.57
C ILE A 614 22.35 5.34 19.65
N SER A 615 22.76 5.41 20.92
CA SER A 615 21.84 5.55 22.05
C SER A 615 21.73 6.98 22.57
N GLU A 616 22.50 7.91 22.00
CA GLU A 616 22.68 9.29 22.50
C GLU A 616 23.01 9.32 24.02
N ALA A 617 23.74 8.31 24.51
CA ALA A 617 24.14 8.26 25.91
C ALA A 617 25.19 9.34 26.23
N ASP A 618 25.19 9.85 27.47
CA ASP A 618 26.23 10.78 27.91
C ASP A 618 27.57 10.06 28.17
N GLY A 619 27.55 8.74 28.33
CA GLY A 619 28.74 7.93 28.54
C GLY A 619 28.43 6.45 28.81
N GLY A 620 29.49 5.68 29.03
CA GLY A 620 29.36 4.25 29.27
C GLY A 620 30.64 3.54 29.69
N ILE A 621 30.49 2.26 30.02
CA ILE A 621 31.52 1.35 30.47
C ILE A 621 31.37 0.04 29.71
N LEU A 622 32.46 -0.52 29.22
CA LEU A 622 32.49 -1.87 28.65
C LEU A 622 33.53 -2.70 29.41
N CYS A 623 33.07 -3.81 29.99
CA CYS A 623 33.89 -4.74 30.75
C CYS A 623 33.86 -6.14 30.10
N LEU A 624 35.02 -6.78 29.93
CA LEU A 624 35.13 -8.17 29.43
C LEU A 624 35.94 -9.04 30.40
N GLN A 625 35.60 -10.33 30.44
CA GLN A 625 36.31 -11.34 31.22
C GLN A 625 37.03 -12.35 30.30
N ASN A 626 38.17 -12.89 30.76
CA ASN A 626 38.88 -13.98 30.10
C ASN A 626 38.35 -15.36 30.56
N SER A 627 38.58 -16.37 29.73
CA SER A 627 38.13 -17.75 29.91
C SER A 627 38.27 -18.31 31.33
N ALA A 628 37.12 -18.58 31.92
CA ALA A 628 36.74 -19.69 32.79
C ALA A 628 37.36 -19.94 34.18
N ASN A 629 38.39 -19.26 34.73
CA ASN A 629 38.94 -19.75 36.02
C ASN A 629 39.47 -18.76 37.09
N LEU A 630 38.99 -17.52 37.16
CA LEU A 630 39.18 -16.66 38.36
C LEU A 630 37.92 -15.77 38.59
N PRO A 631 37.23 -15.85 39.75
CA PRO A 631 36.27 -14.83 40.14
C PRO A 631 37.05 -13.60 40.64
N ASP A 632 36.72 -12.43 40.09
CA ASP A 632 37.00 -11.06 40.61
C ASP A 632 37.94 -10.14 39.80
N ALA A 633 38.51 -10.54 38.66
CA ALA A 633 39.27 -9.62 37.81
C ALA A 633 38.68 -9.46 36.39
N TRP A 634 38.12 -8.29 36.11
CA TRP A 634 37.84 -7.85 34.73
C TRP A 634 39.17 -7.55 34.02
N GLU A 635 39.40 -8.16 32.87
CA GLU A 635 40.67 -8.05 32.14
C GLU A 635 40.69 -6.78 31.27
N TYR A 636 39.57 -6.46 30.61
CA TYR A 636 39.39 -5.23 29.85
C TYR A 636 38.33 -4.35 30.49
N LYS A 637 38.66 -3.07 30.70
CA LYS A 637 37.74 -2.03 31.16
C LYS A 637 37.98 -0.76 30.36
N ILE A 638 37.01 -0.36 29.55
CA ILE A 638 37.03 0.95 28.89
C ILE A 638 35.92 1.80 29.46
N PHE A 639 36.25 3.06 29.76
CA PHE A 639 35.34 4.05 30.32
C PHE A 639 35.26 5.25 29.37
N ARG A 640 34.05 5.73 29.10
CA ARG A 640 33.80 6.94 28.31
C ARG A 640 32.92 7.88 29.13
N ASN A 641 33.40 9.10 29.35
CA ASN A 641 32.77 10.13 30.20
C ASN A 641 32.48 9.67 31.65
N PHE A 642 33.27 8.71 32.13
CA PHE A 642 33.29 8.13 33.47
C PHE A 642 34.73 7.83 33.87
N SER A 643 35.06 7.92 35.16
CA SER A 643 36.43 7.73 35.66
C SER A 643 36.48 6.86 36.92
N ALA A 644 37.66 6.32 37.23
CA ALA A 644 37.90 5.58 38.48
C ALA A 644 37.82 6.46 39.74
N GLU A 645 37.81 7.79 39.58
CA GLU A 645 37.74 8.77 40.66
C GLU A 645 36.29 9.22 40.93
N ASP A 646 35.32 8.78 40.12
CA ASP A 646 33.90 9.07 40.32
C ASP A 646 33.37 8.41 41.60
N LYS A 647 32.61 9.17 42.39
CA LYS A 647 31.99 8.69 43.65
C LYS A 647 31.10 7.46 43.47
N ASP A 648 30.56 7.26 42.26
CA ASP A 648 29.63 6.19 41.92
C ASP A 648 30.34 4.98 41.26
N PHE A 649 31.68 5.00 41.15
CA PHE A 649 32.49 3.95 40.52
C PHE A 649 32.24 2.57 41.10
N ASP A 650 32.38 2.42 42.43
CA ASP A 650 32.18 1.13 43.11
C ASP A 650 30.75 0.60 42.91
N VAL A 651 29.77 1.49 42.88
CA VAL A 651 28.37 1.14 42.65
C VAL A 651 28.16 0.62 41.23
N PHE A 652 28.71 1.29 40.22
CA PHE A 652 28.57 0.90 38.81
C PHE A 652 29.29 -0.42 38.52
N MET A 653 30.48 -0.62 39.09
CA MET A 653 31.22 -1.88 38.96
C MET A 653 30.49 -3.05 39.66
N ASN A 654 29.87 -2.82 40.81
CA ASN A 654 29.04 -3.82 41.47
C ASN A 654 27.78 -4.17 40.67
N LEU A 655 27.14 -3.17 40.04
CA LEU A 655 26.02 -3.40 39.13
C LEU A 655 26.45 -4.21 37.89
N CYS A 656 27.62 -3.92 37.31
CA CYS A 656 28.18 -4.72 36.22
C CYS A 656 28.41 -6.17 36.67
N ALA A 657 28.98 -6.40 37.85
CA ALA A 657 29.19 -7.74 38.39
C ALA A 657 27.86 -8.49 38.68
N LYS A 658 26.81 -7.76 39.11
CA LYS A 658 25.46 -8.32 39.29
C LYS A 658 24.88 -8.77 37.95
N VAL A 659 24.84 -7.89 36.95
CA VAL A 659 24.30 -8.20 35.61
C VAL A 659 25.11 -9.30 34.93
N HIS A 660 26.41 -9.35 35.18
CA HIS A 660 27.25 -10.44 34.70
C HIS A 660 26.78 -11.81 35.21
N ARG A 661 26.56 -11.93 36.52
CA ARG A 661 26.09 -13.16 37.19
C ARG A 661 24.66 -13.54 36.81
N GLU A 662 23.76 -12.56 36.77
CA GLU A 662 22.33 -12.79 36.52
C GLU A 662 22.00 -12.92 35.02
N ASN A 663 22.90 -12.47 34.14
CA ASN A 663 22.74 -12.46 32.69
C ASN A 663 21.39 -11.85 32.24
N LYS A 664 21.03 -10.70 32.83
CA LYS A 664 19.75 -10.04 32.60
C LYS A 664 19.96 -8.54 32.38
N VAL A 665 19.25 -7.98 31.39
CA VAL A 665 19.21 -6.53 31.16
C VAL A 665 18.59 -5.83 32.36
N GLU A 666 19.24 -4.79 32.87
CA GLU A 666 18.76 -3.95 33.97
C GLU A 666 18.65 -2.50 33.50
N ASN A 667 17.50 -1.86 33.74
CA ASN A 667 17.25 -0.47 33.36
C ASN A 667 16.75 0.32 34.57
N PHE A 668 17.60 1.19 35.09
CA PHE A 668 17.29 2.05 36.24
C PHE A 668 16.92 3.46 35.75
N LYS A 669 15.63 3.79 35.83
CA LYS A 669 15.12 5.16 35.61
C LYS A 669 15.18 5.92 36.94
N GLN A 670 15.82 7.09 36.94
CA GLN A 670 16.01 7.94 38.12
C GLN A 670 16.54 7.19 39.36
N PRO A 671 17.72 6.54 39.27
CA PRO A 671 18.27 5.76 40.37
C PRO A 671 18.52 6.62 41.63
N HIS A 672 17.81 6.31 42.72
CA HIS A 672 18.01 7.00 44.01
C HIS A 672 19.43 6.87 44.56
N PHE A 673 20.14 5.80 44.22
CA PHE A 673 21.52 5.54 44.63
C PHE A 673 22.55 6.37 43.84
N ALA A 674 22.17 6.93 42.68
CA ALA A 674 23.04 7.69 41.79
C ALA A 674 22.29 8.91 41.24
N SER A 675 21.93 9.84 42.12
CA SER A 675 21.04 10.98 41.84
C SER A 675 21.56 11.97 40.79
N ALA A 676 22.83 11.87 40.39
CA ALA A 676 23.42 12.64 39.30
C ALA A 676 23.10 12.06 37.91
N TYR A 677 22.41 10.92 37.83
CA TYR A 677 22.07 10.22 36.59
C TYR A 677 20.55 10.12 36.45
N ASN A 678 20.06 10.41 35.25
CA ASN A 678 18.63 10.30 34.93
C ASN A 678 18.25 8.88 34.51
N ASN A 679 19.14 8.15 33.82
CA ASN A 679 18.92 6.78 33.40
C ASN A 679 20.23 5.98 33.32
N ILE A 680 20.22 4.72 33.76
CA ILE A 680 21.35 3.79 33.67
C ILE A 680 20.84 2.47 33.08
N LEU A 681 21.45 2.01 32.00
CA LEU A 681 21.14 0.76 31.31
C LEU A 681 22.35 -0.18 31.37
N LEU A 682 22.13 -1.43 31.76
CA LEU A 682 23.14 -2.47 31.75
C LEU A 682 22.71 -3.62 30.84
N LEU A 683 23.60 -4.01 29.92
CA LEU A 683 23.40 -5.03 28.90
C LEU A 683 24.46 -6.12 29.06
N PRO A 684 24.07 -7.40 29.23
CA PRO A 684 25.03 -8.51 29.23
C PRO A 684 25.57 -8.76 27.82
N LEU A 685 26.87 -9.07 27.71
CA LEU A 685 27.53 -9.50 26.48
C LEU A 685 27.57 -11.02 26.44
N SER A 686 26.49 -11.62 25.93
CA SER A 686 26.27 -13.06 26.07
C SER A 686 26.29 -13.80 24.73
N ILE A 687 27.05 -14.90 24.68
CA ILE A 687 26.99 -15.86 23.58
C ILE A 687 26.39 -17.16 24.13
N ARG A 688 25.20 -17.53 23.60
CA ARG A 688 24.39 -18.66 24.07
C ARG A 688 23.99 -18.51 25.55
N LYS A 689 24.69 -19.19 26.47
CA LYS A 689 24.45 -19.16 27.93
C LYS A 689 25.62 -18.58 28.73
N ASN A 690 26.74 -18.29 28.08
CA ASN A 690 27.92 -17.75 28.74
C ASN A 690 27.93 -16.24 28.56
N ASN A 691 27.83 -15.54 29.68
CA ASN A 691 28.04 -14.11 29.74
C ASN A 691 29.55 -13.85 29.77
N LEU A 692 30.07 -13.07 28.82
CA LEU A 692 31.50 -12.81 28.66
C LEU A 692 31.87 -11.37 29.05
N GLY A 693 30.87 -10.53 29.36
CA GLY A 693 31.09 -9.14 29.71
C GLY A 693 29.82 -8.35 29.95
N VAL A 694 29.94 -7.08 30.30
CA VAL A 694 28.78 -6.19 30.50
C VAL A 694 29.08 -4.83 29.89
N VAL A 695 28.09 -4.27 29.22
CA VAL A 695 28.05 -2.86 28.82
C VAL A 695 27.13 -2.12 29.77
N LEU A 696 27.57 -0.98 30.29
CA LEU A 696 26.77 -0.03 31.05
C LEU A 696 26.73 1.28 30.27
N LEU A 697 25.55 1.83 30.03
CA LEU A 697 25.33 3.14 29.41
C LEU A 697 24.55 4.03 30.38
N PHE A 698 24.84 5.33 30.41
CA PHE A 698 24.17 6.27 31.32
C PHE A 698 23.91 7.64 30.69
N CYS A 699 22.91 8.34 31.24
CA CYS A 699 22.60 9.74 30.92
C CYS A 699 22.57 10.60 32.20
N LYS A 700 23.27 11.74 32.21
CA LYS A 700 23.49 12.69 33.32
C LYS A 700 22.52 13.88 33.31
N SER A 701 22.16 14.44 32.16
CA SER A 701 21.21 15.57 32.09
C SER A 701 20.49 15.69 30.75
N GLY A 702 19.15 15.61 30.77
CA GLY A 702 18.32 15.66 29.56
C GLY A 702 17.17 14.66 29.62
N SER A 703 16.04 15.00 29.02
CA SER A 703 14.73 14.33 29.10
C SER A 703 14.59 13.08 28.22
N HIS A 704 15.61 12.23 28.12
CA HIS A 704 15.51 11.01 27.32
C HIS A 704 15.87 9.78 28.16
N TYR A 705 14.88 8.91 28.35
CA TYR A 705 15.08 7.54 28.81
C TYR A 705 15.35 6.68 27.58
N PHE A 706 16.19 5.64 27.72
CA PHE A 706 16.28 4.64 26.65
C PHE A 706 14.89 4.02 26.44
N SER A 707 14.34 4.19 25.23
CA SER A 707 13.06 3.59 24.85
C SER A 707 13.21 2.07 24.78
N GLU A 708 12.12 1.31 24.94
CA GLU A 708 12.19 -0.15 24.80
C GLU A 708 12.72 -0.57 23.42
N ARG A 709 12.40 0.19 22.37
CA ARG A 709 12.91 -0.03 21.00
C ARG A 709 14.44 0.10 20.95
N ILE A 710 15.02 1.16 21.55
CA ILE A 710 16.47 1.37 21.62
C ILE A 710 17.15 0.30 22.48
N ILE A 711 16.56 -0.09 23.62
CA ILE A 711 17.12 -1.14 24.49
C ILE A 711 17.23 -2.48 23.74
N ASN A 712 16.19 -2.85 22.99
CA ASN A 712 16.21 -4.08 22.19
C ASN A 712 17.30 -4.05 21.10
N LEU A 713 17.47 -2.90 20.43
CA LEU A 713 18.53 -2.72 19.43
C LEU A 713 19.93 -2.81 20.05
N LEU A 714 20.16 -2.10 21.17
CA LEU A 714 21.44 -2.12 21.87
C LEU A 714 21.78 -3.50 22.40
N ASN A 715 20.79 -4.27 22.86
CA ASN A 715 20.97 -5.66 23.26
C ASN A 715 21.39 -6.54 22.05
N ALA A 716 20.77 -6.35 20.88
CA ALA A 716 21.16 -7.04 19.65
C ALA A 716 22.59 -6.68 19.20
N LEU A 717 22.95 -5.39 19.21
CA LEU A 717 24.31 -4.92 18.93
C LEU A 717 25.33 -5.49 19.91
N SER A 718 25.01 -5.51 21.20
CA SER A 718 25.87 -6.04 22.25
C SER A 718 26.19 -7.52 22.01
N ASN A 719 25.19 -8.31 21.61
CA ASN A 719 25.38 -9.72 21.22
C ASN A 719 26.23 -9.87 19.95
N GLN A 720 26.14 -8.93 19.01
CA GLN A 720 26.94 -8.97 17.80
C GLN A 720 28.40 -8.54 18.04
N ILE A 721 28.62 -7.52 18.87
CA ILE A 721 29.94 -7.05 19.32
C ILE A 721 30.73 -8.19 19.95
N ILE A 722 30.11 -8.96 20.85
CA ILE A 722 30.81 -10.07 21.51
C ILE A 722 31.19 -11.20 20.53
N VAL A 723 30.37 -11.46 19.52
CA VAL A 723 30.70 -12.43 18.45
C VAL A 723 31.88 -11.95 17.62
N ILE A 724 31.94 -10.66 17.27
CA ILE A 724 33.06 -10.07 16.51
C ILE A 724 34.35 -10.15 17.32
N ILE A 725 34.30 -9.81 18.61
CA ILE A 725 35.43 -9.88 19.53
C ILE A 725 35.97 -11.33 19.62
N GLU A 726 35.08 -12.32 19.72
CA GLU A 726 35.48 -13.73 19.82
C GLU A 726 36.06 -14.28 18.50
N ASN A 727 35.54 -13.81 17.36
CA ASN A 727 36.09 -14.13 16.04
C ASN A 727 37.51 -13.57 15.86
N ILE A 728 37.78 -12.33 16.31
CA ILE A 728 39.11 -11.72 16.26
C ILE A 728 40.10 -12.50 17.15
N ARG A 729 39.68 -12.91 18.35
CA ARG A 729 40.48 -13.78 19.24
C ARG A 729 40.85 -15.10 18.55
N SER A 730 39.89 -15.73 17.87
CA SER A 730 40.10 -16.98 17.13
C SER A 730 41.02 -16.80 15.91
N ALA A 731 40.83 -15.74 15.12
CA ALA A 731 41.63 -15.45 13.93
C ALA A 731 43.12 -15.17 14.25
N ASN A 732 43.41 -14.56 15.41
CA ASN A 732 44.78 -14.33 15.84
C ASN A 732 45.54 -15.64 16.16
N LEU A 733 44.85 -16.67 16.67
CA LEU A 733 45.44 -18.00 16.85
C LEU A 733 45.77 -18.67 15.51
N GLU A 734 44.89 -18.54 14.51
CA GLU A 734 45.13 -19.06 13.17
C GLU A 734 46.32 -18.39 12.46
N LYS A 735 46.47 -17.06 12.61
CA LYS A 735 47.64 -16.32 12.09
C LYS A 735 48.95 -16.84 12.66
N THR A 736 49.03 -17.09 13.97
CA THR A 736 50.22 -17.63 14.63
C THR A 736 50.60 -19.01 14.06
N HIS A 737 49.63 -19.88 13.80
CA HIS A 737 49.88 -21.18 13.17
C HIS A 737 50.27 -21.06 11.70
N ALA A 738 49.71 -20.11 10.95
CA ALA A 738 50.10 -19.84 9.58
C ALA A 738 51.58 -19.43 9.47
N ILE A 739 52.07 -18.58 10.39
CA ILE A 739 53.49 -18.19 10.46
C ILE A 739 54.39 -19.41 10.73
N ILE A 740 54.00 -20.33 11.61
CA ILE A 740 54.78 -21.56 11.88
C ILE A 740 54.77 -22.48 10.65
N ARG A 741 53.66 -22.57 9.91
CA ARG A 741 53.59 -23.30 8.63
C ARG A 741 54.47 -22.68 7.55
N GLU A 742 54.56 -21.36 7.49
CA GLU A 742 55.49 -20.66 6.59
C GLU A 742 56.94 -20.97 6.95
N GLN A 743 57.30 -20.95 8.24
CA GLN A 743 58.63 -21.34 8.72
C GLN A 743 59.02 -22.80 8.41
N LEU A 744 58.06 -23.73 8.27
CA LEU A 744 58.33 -25.09 7.81
C LEU A 744 58.78 -25.14 6.34
N HIS A 745 58.39 -24.16 5.53
CA HIS A 745 58.74 -24.07 4.11
C HIS A 745 59.96 -23.16 3.84
N GLU A 746 60.31 -22.27 4.76
CA GLU A 746 61.48 -21.36 4.69
C GLU A 746 62.81 -22.03 5.10
N GLY A 747 63.23 -23.07 4.39
CA GLY A 747 64.60 -23.61 4.51
C GLY A 747 64.95 -24.38 5.79
N ASN A 748 64.03 -24.51 6.75
CA ASN A 748 64.18 -25.34 7.96
C ASN A 748 63.92 -26.85 7.71
N LEU A 749 63.81 -27.23 6.43
CA LEU A 749 63.62 -28.58 5.94
C LEU A 749 64.82 -28.99 5.08
N TYR A 750 65.72 -29.80 5.64
CA TYR A 750 66.87 -30.35 4.89
C TYR A 750 66.62 -31.84 4.61
N ALA A 751 66.41 -32.21 3.34
CA ALA A 751 66.19 -33.59 2.92
C ALA A 751 65.16 -34.36 3.79
N ASN A 752 64.00 -33.75 4.05
CA ASN A 752 62.91 -34.24 4.92
C ASN A 752 63.22 -34.29 6.43
N ILE A 753 64.26 -33.59 6.90
CA ILE A 753 64.56 -33.40 8.33
C ILE A 753 64.16 -31.99 8.73
N ILE A 754 63.36 -31.88 9.79
CA ILE A 754 62.89 -30.61 10.36
C ILE A 754 63.81 -30.22 11.53
N GLY A 755 64.33 -29.00 11.50
CA GLY A 755 65.04 -28.41 12.62
C GLY A 755 65.57 -27.01 12.28
N LYS A 756 65.46 -26.09 13.24
CA LYS A 756 66.03 -24.74 13.20
C LYS A 756 67.02 -24.47 14.34
N SER A 757 67.14 -25.40 15.29
CA SER A 757 68.09 -25.28 16.40
C SER A 757 69.54 -25.17 15.90
N PRO A 758 70.40 -24.37 16.57
CA PRO A 758 71.81 -24.20 16.17
C PRO A 758 72.58 -25.53 16.04
N GLU A 759 72.23 -26.52 16.87
CA GLU A 759 72.81 -27.85 16.88
C GLU A 759 72.43 -28.63 15.62
N MET A 760 71.17 -28.53 15.17
CA MET A 760 70.71 -29.17 13.94
C MET A 760 71.30 -28.50 12.69
N MET A 761 71.44 -27.18 12.68
CA MET A 761 72.09 -26.47 11.58
C MET A 761 73.54 -26.91 11.39
N LYS A 762 74.29 -27.10 12.48
CA LYS A 762 75.66 -27.67 12.42
C LYS A 762 75.67 -29.07 11.82
N ILE A 763 74.68 -29.90 12.14
CA ILE A 763 74.55 -31.24 11.54
C ILE A 763 74.30 -31.13 10.04
N PHE A 764 73.40 -30.25 9.58
CA PHE A 764 73.15 -30.03 8.16
C PHE A 764 74.40 -29.56 7.40
N GLU A 765 75.21 -28.67 7.98
CA GLU A 765 76.49 -28.26 7.40
C GLU A 765 77.50 -29.41 7.26
N ILE A 766 77.55 -30.30 8.26
CA ILE A 766 78.42 -31.49 8.21
C ILE A 766 77.92 -32.45 7.14
N ILE A 767 76.60 -32.68 7.05
CA ILE A 767 76.02 -33.52 6.00
C ILE A 767 76.41 -32.98 4.62
N GLU A 768 76.28 -31.67 4.40
CA GLU A 768 76.64 -31.04 3.13
C GLU A 768 78.11 -31.26 2.73
N LYS A 769 79.04 -31.09 3.68
CA LYS A 769 80.48 -31.29 3.43
C LYS A 769 80.86 -32.75 3.15
N VAL A 770 80.11 -33.70 3.73
CA VAL A 770 80.49 -35.11 3.75
C VAL A 770 79.67 -35.95 2.77
N LYS A 771 78.54 -35.45 2.24
CA LYS A 771 77.60 -36.22 1.42
C LYS A 771 78.26 -36.90 0.21
N ASP A 772 79.17 -36.25 -0.53
CA ASP A 772 79.76 -36.83 -1.74
C ASP A 772 81.02 -37.69 -1.49
N THR A 773 81.45 -37.78 -0.24
CA THR A 773 82.64 -38.55 0.13
C THR A 773 82.32 -40.04 0.35
N PRO A 774 83.22 -40.97 0.00
CA PRO A 774 83.04 -42.40 0.28
C PRO A 774 83.30 -42.77 1.76
N THR A 775 83.59 -41.79 2.60
CA THR A 775 83.99 -41.95 4.01
C THR A 775 82.87 -42.52 4.87
N THR A 776 83.27 -43.25 5.92
CA THR A 776 82.38 -43.77 6.95
C THR A 776 81.90 -42.68 7.91
N VAL A 777 80.62 -42.70 8.23
CA VAL A 777 80.01 -41.74 9.17
C VAL A 777 79.36 -42.50 10.30
N LEU A 778 79.76 -42.18 11.53
CA LEU A 778 79.17 -42.70 12.76
C LEU A 778 78.17 -41.67 13.31
N LEU A 779 76.90 -42.06 13.38
CA LEU A 779 75.81 -41.31 13.97
C LEU A 779 75.59 -41.77 15.41
N GLU A 780 75.74 -40.87 16.37
CA GLU A 780 75.64 -41.21 17.79
C GLU A 780 74.61 -40.31 18.48
N GLY A 781 73.72 -40.92 19.26
CA GLY A 781 72.71 -40.18 20.02
C GLY A 781 71.59 -41.06 20.51
N ASP A 782 70.74 -40.55 21.38
CA ASP A 782 69.69 -41.32 22.05
C ASP A 782 68.67 -41.92 21.07
N SER A 783 67.89 -42.89 21.54
CA SER A 783 66.78 -43.44 20.76
C SER A 783 65.73 -42.36 20.46
N GLY A 784 65.16 -42.39 19.26
CA GLY A 784 64.10 -41.45 18.86
C GLY A 784 64.57 -40.05 18.44
N THR A 785 65.88 -39.81 18.28
CA THR A 785 66.45 -38.50 17.89
C THR A 785 66.50 -38.23 16.37
N GLY A 786 66.22 -39.24 15.54
CA GLY A 786 66.17 -39.13 14.07
C GLY A 786 67.42 -39.58 13.31
N LYS A 787 68.27 -40.44 13.89
CA LYS A 787 69.52 -40.94 13.27
C LYS A 787 69.32 -41.55 11.87
N GLU A 788 68.26 -42.34 11.67
CA GLU A 788 67.97 -42.94 10.35
C GLU A 788 67.64 -41.88 9.29
N LEU A 789 66.91 -40.83 9.65
CA LEU A 789 66.60 -39.72 8.73
C LEU A 789 67.88 -39.00 8.29
N ILE A 790 68.83 -38.80 9.21
CA ILE A 790 70.16 -38.23 8.89
C ILE A 790 70.95 -39.16 7.95
N ALA A 791 70.92 -40.47 8.18
CA ALA A 791 71.57 -41.43 7.28
C ALA A 791 70.97 -41.41 5.87
N ARG A 792 69.64 -41.33 5.77
CA ARG A 792 68.93 -41.19 4.49
C ARG A 792 69.26 -39.87 3.82
N ALA A 793 69.33 -38.76 4.55
CA ALA A 793 69.73 -37.46 4.02
C ALA A 793 71.15 -37.48 3.44
N LEU A 794 72.11 -38.11 4.14
CA LEU A 794 73.49 -38.30 3.65
C LEU A 794 73.54 -39.08 2.32
N HIS A 795 72.66 -40.07 2.14
CA HIS A 795 72.61 -40.85 0.91
C HIS A 795 71.89 -40.11 -0.23
N TYR A 796 70.64 -39.69 -0.01
CA TYR A 796 69.80 -39.10 -1.05
C TYR A 796 70.25 -37.71 -1.49
N SER A 797 71.12 -37.05 -0.72
CA SER A 797 71.73 -35.77 -1.10
C SER A 797 73.11 -35.93 -1.76
N SER A 798 73.62 -37.16 -1.92
CA SER A 798 74.95 -37.45 -2.46
C SER A 798 74.95 -37.84 -3.94
N ASN A 799 76.15 -37.92 -4.53
CA ASN A 799 76.41 -38.55 -5.83
C ASN A 799 75.97 -40.04 -5.92
N ARG A 800 75.61 -40.69 -4.79
CA ARG A 800 75.06 -42.06 -4.74
C ARG A 800 73.54 -42.10 -4.64
N ALA A 801 72.82 -40.97 -4.68
CA ALA A 801 71.37 -40.90 -4.47
C ALA A 801 70.54 -41.79 -5.42
N GLY A 802 71.04 -42.07 -6.63
CA GLY A 802 70.40 -42.97 -7.60
C GLY A 802 70.79 -44.45 -7.47
N LYS A 803 71.56 -44.82 -6.44
CA LYS A 803 72.01 -46.19 -6.16
C LYS A 803 71.29 -46.74 -4.92
N ALA A 804 71.47 -48.02 -4.63
CA ALA A 804 70.76 -48.65 -3.52
C ALA A 804 71.18 -48.05 -2.16
N PHE A 805 70.18 -47.69 -1.34
CA PHE A 805 70.34 -47.49 0.11
C PHE A 805 69.84 -48.75 0.82
N VAL A 806 70.75 -49.50 1.42
CA VAL A 806 70.42 -50.72 2.16
C VAL A 806 70.63 -50.45 3.63
N ALA A 807 69.56 -50.53 4.42
CA ALA A 807 69.61 -50.36 5.87
C ALA A 807 69.40 -51.72 6.55
N GLN A 808 70.24 -52.03 7.53
CA GLN A 808 70.11 -53.23 8.35
C GLN A 808 70.25 -52.87 9.83
N TYR A 809 69.23 -53.21 10.60
CA TYR A 809 69.29 -53.14 12.06
C TYR A 809 70.03 -54.37 12.59
N CYS A 810 71.16 -54.14 13.25
CA CYS A 810 72.09 -55.21 13.64
C CYS A 810 71.63 -55.97 14.90
N GLY A 811 70.82 -55.34 15.77
CA GLY A 811 70.36 -55.94 17.03
C GLY A 811 69.14 -56.88 16.91
N ALA A 812 68.53 -57.03 15.73
CA ALA A 812 67.27 -57.79 15.57
C ALA A 812 67.48 -59.25 15.12
N LEU A 813 68.69 -59.62 14.70
CA LEU A 813 68.98 -60.94 14.13
C LEU A 813 69.97 -61.73 14.99
N PRO A 814 69.79 -63.05 15.18
CA PRO A 814 70.80 -63.93 15.73
C PRO A 814 72.11 -63.90 14.93
N GLU A 815 73.26 -64.07 15.61
CA GLU A 815 74.61 -63.92 15.04
C GLU A 815 74.81 -64.58 13.68
N THR A 816 74.45 -65.85 13.53
CA THR A 816 74.66 -66.62 12.29
C THR A 816 73.79 -66.13 11.13
N LEU A 817 72.59 -65.61 11.43
CA LEU A 817 71.71 -65.01 10.43
C LEU A 817 72.22 -63.62 10.02
N LEU A 818 72.69 -62.81 10.97
CA LEU A 818 73.27 -61.51 10.66
C LEU A 818 74.50 -61.64 9.75
N GLU A 819 75.41 -62.57 10.04
CA GLU A 819 76.57 -62.83 9.18
C GLU A 819 76.17 -63.29 7.77
N SER A 820 75.16 -64.16 7.68
CA SER A 820 74.61 -64.65 6.41
C SER A 820 73.93 -63.53 5.62
N GLU A 821 73.17 -62.65 6.27
CA GLU A 821 72.54 -61.50 5.61
C GLU A 821 73.59 -60.51 5.10
N LEU A 822 74.55 -60.10 5.94
CA LEU A 822 75.53 -59.08 5.56
C LEU A 822 76.49 -59.55 4.47
N PHE A 823 77.09 -60.74 4.64
CA PHE A 823 78.18 -61.22 3.79
C PHE A 823 77.77 -62.31 2.79
N GLY A 824 76.56 -62.88 2.90
CA GLY A 824 76.11 -63.98 2.06
C GLY A 824 76.69 -65.34 2.48
N HIS A 825 76.21 -66.41 1.87
CA HIS A 825 76.65 -67.77 2.17
C HIS A 825 76.65 -68.68 0.93
N VAL A 826 77.46 -69.74 0.99
CA VAL A 826 77.46 -70.83 0.00
C VAL A 826 76.60 -71.97 0.52
N LYS A 827 75.91 -72.68 -0.38
CA LYS A 827 75.11 -73.85 -0.07
C LYS A 827 75.90 -74.84 0.79
N GLY A 828 75.32 -75.20 1.94
CA GLY A 828 75.91 -76.13 2.90
C GLY A 828 76.86 -75.53 3.94
N SER A 829 77.02 -74.19 4.01
CA SER A 829 77.91 -73.53 4.98
C SER A 829 77.43 -73.60 6.45
N PHE A 830 76.13 -73.77 6.67
CA PHE A 830 75.51 -74.01 7.99
C PHE A 830 74.14 -74.70 7.83
N THR A 831 73.56 -75.20 8.92
CA THR A 831 72.23 -75.82 8.92
C THR A 831 71.15 -74.82 8.52
N GLY A 832 70.60 -74.97 7.31
CA GLY A 832 69.62 -74.04 6.71
C GLY A 832 70.09 -73.34 5.43
N ALA A 833 71.37 -73.43 5.07
CA ALA A 833 71.94 -72.90 3.84
C ALA A 833 71.63 -73.78 2.61
N ALA A 834 70.37 -73.81 2.18
CA ALA A 834 69.89 -74.70 1.11
C ALA A 834 70.35 -74.28 -0.30
N TYR A 835 70.66 -73.01 -0.51
CA TYR A 835 71.12 -72.42 -1.77
C TYR A 835 72.18 -71.34 -1.52
N ASP A 836 72.92 -70.95 -2.55
CA ASP A 836 73.86 -69.83 -2.46
C ASP A 836 73.09 -68.51 -2.33
N LYS A 837 73.42 -67.70 -1.32
CA LYS A 837 72.81 -66.38 -1.10
C LYS A 837 73.88 -65.29 -1.19
N LYS A 838 73.64 -64.26 -2.00
CA LYS A 838 74.45 -63.04 -2.03
C LYS A 838 74.23 -62.22 -0.76
N GLY A 839 75.30 -61.65 -0.21
CA GLY A 839 75.21 -60.77 0.96
C GLY A 839 74.62 -59.41 0.62
N LEU A 840 74.04 -58.74 1.62
CA LEU A 840 73.51 -57.38 1.47
C LEU A 840 74.61 -56.39 1.06
N PHE A 841 75.88 -56.59 1.46
CA PHE A 841 76.99 -55.77 0.95
C PHE A 841 77.22 -55.94 -0.56
N GLU A 842 76.97 -57.13 -1.13
CA GLU A 842 77.01 -57.34 -2.58
C GLU A 842 75.81 -56.67 -3.27
N ILE A 843 74.64 -56.67 -2.63
CA ILE A 843 73.42 -56.03 -3.16
C ILE A 843 73.57 -54.50 -3.14
N ALA A 844 74.26 -53.95 -2.15
CA ALA A 844 74.51 -52.52 -2.00
C ALA A 844 75.67 -51.98 -2.85
N ASP A 845 76.24 -52.77 -3.76
CA ASP A 845 77.41 -52.38 -4.56
C ASP A 845 77.16 -51.07 -5.35
N GLY A 846 78.10 -50.14 -5.23
CA GLY A 846 78.00 -48.76 -5.74
C GLY A 846 77.10 -47.82 -4.91
N GLY A 847 76.38 -48.32 -3.91
CA GLY A 847 75.40 -47.61 -3.08
C GLY A 847 75.89 -47.26 -1.67
N THR A 848 74.97 -47.19 -0.71
CA THR A 848 75.26 -46.90 0.70
C THR A 848 74.60 -47.94 1.60
N PHE A 849 75.37 -48.43 2.57
CA PHE A 849 74.92 -49.35 3.60
C PHE A 849 74.77 -48.62 4.92
N PHE A 850 73.60 -48.69 5.54
CA PHE A 850 73.35 -48.15 6.87
C PHE A 850 73.25 -49.28 7.90
N LEU A 851 74.18 -49.30 8.84
CA LEU A 851 74.22 -50.24 9.96
C LEU A 851 73.64 -49.56 11.20
N ASP A 852 72.40 -49.88 11.54
CA ASP A 852 71.78 -49.36 12.75
C ASP A 852 72.08 -50.28 13.94
N GLU A 853 72.25 -49.66 15.11
CA GLU A 853 72.74 -50.29 16.35
C GLU A 853 74.02 -51.13 16.16
N ILE A 854 75.06 -50.49 15.61
CA ILE A 854 76.35 -51.15 15.38
C ILE A 854 77.05 -51.61 16.66
N ALA A 855 76.64 -51.13 17.83
CA ALA A 855 77.20 -51.57 19.11
C ALA A 855 76.85 -53.02 19.48
N ASP A 856 75.83 -53.61 18.85
CA ASP A 856 75.25 -54.90 19.24
C ASP A 856 75.73 -56.10 18.38
N ILE A 857 76.77 -55.91 17.55
CA ILE A 857 77.31 -56.99 16.71
C ILE A 857 78.34 -57.88 17.44
N SER A 858 78.33 -59.18 17.15
CA SER A 858 79.27 -60.16 17.72
C SER A 858 80.72 -59.91 17.29
N GLN A 859 81.68 -60.37 18.10
CA GLN A 859 83.13 -60.26 17.82
C GLN A 859 83.55 -60.87 16.47
N SER A 860 82.88 -61.95 16.04
CA SER A 860 83.11 -62.61 14.75
C SER A 860 82.67 -61.72 13.58
N THR A 861 81.49 -61.11 13.69
CA THR A 861 80.94 -60.14 12.73
C THR A 861 81.82 -58.90 12.66
N GLN A 862 82.30 -58.40 13.81
CA GLN A 862 83.23 -57.27 13.88
C GLN A 862 84.52 -57.53 13.09
N ALA A 863 85.10 -58.73 13.21
CA ALA A 863 86.31 -59.10 12.47
C ALA A 863 86.09 -59.14 10.95
N LYS A 864 84.92 -59.62 10.48
CA LYS A 864 84.57 -59.63 9.05
C LYS A 864 84.29 -58.22 8.52
N LEU A 865 83.57 -57.40 9.30
CA LEU A 865 83.27 -56.02 8.94
C LEU A 865 84.56 -55.17 8.86
N LEU A 866 85.51 -55.41 9.76
CA LEU A 866 86.83 -54.77 9.72
C LEU A 866 87.57 -55.08 8.41
N ARG A 867 87.57 -56.34 7.97
CA ARG A 867 88.21 -56.74 6.69
C ARG A 867 87.53 -56.07 5.50
N PHE A 868 86.20 -56.04 5.49
CA PHE A 868 85.44 -55.37 4.46
C PHE A 868 85.77 -53.86 4.38
N LEU A 869 85.82 -53.16 5.52
CA LEU A 869 86.18 -51.74 5.57
C LEU A 869 87.63 -51.44 5.17
N GLN A 870 88.54 -52.40 5.33
CA GLN A 870 89.97 -52.25 4.99
C GLN A 870 90.26 -52.53 3.51
N GLU A 871 89.70 -53.62 2.97
CA GLU A 871 90.09 -54.16 1.66
C GLU A 871 89.01 -53.99 0.58
N GLY A 872 87.78 -53.61 0.95
CA GLY A 872 86.62 -53.57 0.06
C GLY A 872 86.18 -54.96 -0.40
N GLU A 873 86.52 -55.98 0.37
CA GLU A 873 86.44 -57.38 0.01
C GLU A 873 85.44 -58.12 0.92
N VAL A 874 84.44 -58.76 0.31
CA VAL A 874 83.43 -59.57 0.99
C VAL A 874 83.68 -61.04 0.70
N LYS A 875 83.65 -61.85 1.76
CA LYS A 875 83.79 -63.30 1.68
C LYS A 875 82.53 -63.96 2.23
N ARG A 876 81.78 -64.65 1.37
CA ARG A 876 80.60 -65.42 1.77
C ARG A 876 80.97 -66.46 2.82
N VAL A 877 80.08 -66.71 3.76
CA VAL A 877 80.25 -67.75 4.78
C VAL A 877 80.41 -69.11 4.08
N GLY A 878 81.52 -69.81 4.35
CA GLY A 878 81.88 -71.07 3.72
C GLY A 878 82.56 -70.98 2.35
N ALA A 879 82.66 -69.80 1.72
CA ALA A 879 83.38 -69.62 0.46
C ALA A 879 84.91 -69.54 0.68
N THR A 880 85.69 -69.91 -0.33
CA THR A 880 87.15 -69.61 -0.39
C THR A 880 87.46 -68.39 -1.24
N LYS A 881 86.55 -67.99 -2.13
CA LYS A 881 86.69 -66.84 -3.04
C LYS A 881 86.23 -65.56 -2.36
N THR A 882 86.98 -64.48 -2.57
CA THR A 882 86.64 -63.14 -2.13
C THR A 882 86.10 -62.31 -3.31
N GLU A 883 85.09 -61.47 -3.08
CA GLU A 883 84.50 -60.57 -4.07
C GLU A 883 84.75 -59.10 -3.67
N LYS A 884 85.13 -58.25 -4.61
CA LYS A 884 85.32 -56.80 -4.37
C LYS A 884 84.03 -56.05 -4.61
N VAL A 885 83.66 -55.20 -3.65
CA VAL A 885 82.44 -54.38 -3.66
C VAL A 885 82.77 -52.97 -3.16
N ASN A 886 82.15 -51.94 -3.76
CA ASN A 886 82.35 -50.53 -3.41
C ASN A 886 81.09 -49.97 -2.75
N VAL A 887 81.01 -50.06 -1.43
CA VAL A 887 79.87 -49.57 -0.66
C VAL A 887 80.33 -48.58 0.39
N ARG A 888 79.63 -47.45 0.49
CA ARG A 888 79.83 -46.49 1.56
C ARG A 888 79.10 -46.98 2.80
N VAL A 889 79.75 -46.99 3.96
CA VAL A 889 79.13 -47.42 5.21
C VAL A 889 78.77 -46.21 6.06
N LEU A 890 77.50 -46.13 6.45
CA LEU A 890 77.00 -45.27 7.52
C LEU A 890 76.63 -46.17 8.69
N CYS A 891 76.90 -45.77 9.91
CA CYS A 891 76.51 -46.55 11.08
C CYS A 891 75.89 -45.67 12.16
N ALA A 892 75.00 -46.24 12.96
CA ALA A 892 74.37 -45.55 14.07
C ALA A 892 74.43 -46.38 15.36
N THR A 893 74.46 -45.68 16.50
CA THR A 893 74.35 -46.29 17.82
C THR A 893 73.77 -45.32 18.84
N ASN A 894 73.11 -45.86 19.86
CA ASN A 894 72.67 -45.14 21.05
C ASN A 894 73.66 -45.19 22.23
N VAL A 895 74.72 -46.01 22.16
CA VAL A 895 75.73 -46.15 23.23
C VAL A 895 77.10 -45.71 22.70
N PRO A 896 77.92 -44.99 23.48
CA PRO A 896 79.27 -44.63 23.06
C PRO A 896 80.13 -45.87 22.78
N LEU A 897 80.54 -46.08 21.52
CA LEU A 897 81.34 -47.27 21.13
C LEU A 897 82.68 -47.36 21.87
N LEU A 898 83.26 -46.22 22.28
CA LEU A 898 84.51 -46.18 23.02
C LEU A 898 84.40 -46.88 24.40
N GLU A 899 83.23 -46.79 25.04
CA GLU A 899 82.97 -47.50 26.30
C GLU A 899 82.90 -49.01 26.08
N LYS A 900 82.22 -49.46 25.02
CA LYS A 900 82.19 -50.88 24.63
C LYS A 900 83.58 -51.43 24.29
N VAL A 901 84.47 -50.60 23.74
CA VAL A 901 85.87 -50.98 23.52
C VAL A 901 86.61 -51.18 24.83
N ASN A 902 86.46 -50.25 25.78
CA ASN A 902 87.10 -50.35 27.10
C ASN A 902 86.61 -51.58 27.89
N ASN A 903 85.36 -51.99 27.68
CA ASN A 903 84.77 -53.18 28.31
C ASN A 903 85.14 -54.49 27.59
N GLY A 904 85.86 -54.44 26.47
CA GLY A 904 86.27 -55.61 25.69
C GLY A 904 85.21 -56.18 24.73
N ASP A 905 84.03 -55.56 24.67
CA ASP A 905 82.90 -56.00 23.85
C ASP A 905 83.00 -55.55 22.38
N PHE A 906 83.80 -54.52 22.11
CA PHE A 906 84.01 -53.98 20.77
C PHE A 906 85.49 -53.83 20.44
N ARG A 907 85.88 -54.11 19.19
CA ARG A 907 87.29 -54.03 18.81
C ARG A 907 87.73 -52.60 18.54
N LEU A 908 88.86 -52.21 19.13
CA LEU A 908 89.47 -50.89 18.96
C LEU A 908 89.83 -50.58 17.50
N ASP A 909 90.30 -51.58 16.75
CA ASP A 909 90.67 -51.43 15.34
C ASP A 909 89.46 -51.14 14.43
N LEU A 910 88.31 -51.77 14.70
CA LEU A 910 87.05 -51.51 14.01
C LEU A 910 86.47 -50.14 14.36
N TYR A 911 86.56 -49.75 15.64
CA TYR A 911 86.12 -48.42 16.09
C TYR A 911 86.76 -47.30 15.27
N TYR A 912 88.08 -47.32 15.09
CA TYR A 912 88.77 -46.28 14.31
C TYR A 912 88.41 -46.27 12.81
N ARG A 913 87.91 -47.38 12.25
CA ARG A 913 87.45 -47.45 10.85
C ARG A 913 86.01 -47.01 10.65
N LEU A 914 85.17 -47.18 11.67
CA LEU A 914 83.80 -46.68 11.66
C LEU A 914 83.73 -45.20 12.00
N ASN A 915 84.55 -44.75 12.96
CA ASN A 915 84.55 -43.39 13.47
C ASN A 915 85.50 -42.45 12.69
N VAL A 916 85.29 -42.31 11.38
CA VAL A 916 86.06 -41.35 10.56
C VAL A 916 85.43 -39.96 10.61
N ILE A 917 84.12 -39.88 10.42
CA ILE A 917 83.33 -38.67 10.70
C ILE A 917 82.29 -39.02 11.77
N ARG A 918 82.30 -38.29 12.88
CA ARG A 918 81.33 -38.46 13.97
C ARG A 918 80.28 -37.36 13.90
N ILE A 919 79.00 -37.72 13.89
CA ILE A 919 77.88 -36.79 14.01
C ILE A 919 77.11 -37.14 15.28
N GLN A 920 77.16 -36.24 16.26
CA GLN A 920 76.40 -36.38 17.50
C GLN A 920 75.02 -35.75 17.33
N VAL A 921 73.97 -36.55 17.41
CA VAL A 921 72.58 -36.14 17.23
C VAL A 921 72.00 -35.79 18.60
N PRO A 922 71.64 -34.52 18.88
CA PRO A 922 71.18 -34.11 20.19
C PRO A 922 69.77 -34.63 20.51
N PRO A 923 69.44 -34.84 21.79
CA PRO A 923 68.07 -35.10 22.24
C PRO A 923 67.18 -33.87 22.02
N LEU A 924 65.86 -34.07 21.96
CA LEU A 924 64.87 -33.04 21.64
C LEU A 924 64.90 -31.86 22.62
N LYS A 925 65.08 -32.13 23.92
CA LYS A 925 65.25 -31.08 24.95
C LYS A 925 66.42 -30.11 24.68
N ASN A 926 67.44 -30.56 23.94
CA ASN A 926 68.60 -29.74 23.57
C ASN A 926 68.44 -29.12 22.17
N ARG A 927 67.22 -29.07 21.63
CA ARG A 927 66.87 -28.49 20.32
C ARG A 927 65.86 -27.33 20.48
N PRO A 928 66.28 -26.19 21.06
CA PRO A 928 65.37 -25.08 21.32
C PRO A 928 64.74 -24.58 20.01
N GLY A 929 63.41 -24.42 20.04
CA GLY A 929 62.63 -23.95 18.89
C GLY A 929 62.22 -25.03 17.88
N ASP A 930 62.71 -26.28 17.98
CA ASP A 930 62.31 -27.35 17.04
C ASP A 930 60.93 -27.94 17.38
N VAL A 931 60.51 -27.89 18.65
CA VAL A 931 59.25 -28.48 19.12
C VAL A 931 58.02 -27.90 18.42
N PRO A 932 57.83 -26.57 18.27
CA PRO A 932 56.67 -26.02 17.57
C PRO A 932 56.60 -26.42 16.08
N LEU A 933 57.76 -26.49 15.41
CA LEU A 933 57.84 -26.90 14.01
C LEU A 933 57.48 -28.37 13.85
N LEU A 934 58.04 -29.24 14.69
CA LEU A 934 57.71 -30.66 14.73
C LEU A 934 56.24 -30.87 15.07
N ALA A 935 55.68 -30.07 15.99
CA ALA A 935 54.31 -30.21 16.42
C ALA A 935 53.29 -29.91 15.31
N ILE A 936 53.47 -28.78 14.60
CA ILE A 936 52.64 -28.44 13.45
C ILE A 936 52.83 -29.43 12.30
N HIS A 937 54.05 -29.91 12.07
CA HIS A 937 54.30 -30.94 11.06
C HIS A 937 53.53 -32.24 11.36
N PHE A 938 53.56 -32.72 12.60
CA PHE A 938 52.83 -33.92 13.00
C PHE A 938 51.32 -33.70 12.96
N LEU A 939 50.83 -32.53 13.40
CA LEU A 939 49.42 -32.16 13.25
C LEU A 939 48.95 -32.29 11.80
N ASP A 940 49.66 -31.65 10.86
CA ASP A 940 49.30 -31.68 9.43
C ASP A 940 49.43 -33.09 8.83
N LYS A 941 50.42 -33.87 9.28
CA LYS A 941 50.60 -35.29 8.90
C LYS A 941 49.41 -36.15 9.34
N TYR A 942 48.97 -36.01 10.59
CA TYR A 942 47.90 -36.83 11.15
C TYR A 942 46.50 -36.35 10.77
N ASN A 943 46.28 -35.04 10.58
CA ASN A 943 45.06 -34.52 9.96
C ASN A 943 44.81 -35.17 8.59
N LYS A 944 45.82 -35.19 7.72
CA LYS A 944 45.73 -35.85 6.39
C LYS A 944 45.51 -37.35 6.47
N ARG A 945 46.16 -38.03 7.42
CA ARG A 945 46.10 -39.49 7.56
C ARG A 945 44.78 -39.98 8.16
N ILE A 946 44.25 -39.26 9.15
CA ILE A 946 43.05 -39.62 9.91
C ILE A 946 41.78 -39.06 9.23
N GLY A 947 41.91 -38.00 8.43
CA GLY A 947 40.77 -37.36 7.75
C GLY A 947 40.01 -36.38 8.65
N LYS A 948 40.71 -35.75 9.60
CA LYS A 948 40.18 -34.68 10.46
C LYS A 948 40.79 -33.34 10.08
N ASN A 949 40.06 -32.27 10.39
CA ASN A 949 40.45 -30.88 10.24
C ASN A 949 40.62 -30.23 11.61
N VAL A 950 41.66 -30.62 12.35
CA VAL A 950 42.01 -29.95 13.61
C VAL A 950 42.78 -28.65 13.30
N SER A 951 42.29 -27.51 13.79
CA SER A 951 42.72 -26.17 13.37
C SER A 951 44.12 -25.78 13.87
N GLY A 952 44.55 -26.32 15.01
CA GLY A 952 45.83 -25.96 15.64
C GLY A 952 45.89 -26.33 17.12
N PHE A 953 46.79 -25.67 17.84
CA PHE A 953 46.93 -25.80 19.30
C PHE A 953 46.49 -24.50 19.99
N THR A 954 45.96 -24.55 21.20
CA THR A 954 45.85 -23.32 22.00
C THR A 954 47.24 -22.84 22.45
N GLU A 955 47.36 -21.57 22.83
CA GLU A 955 48.64 -21.04 23.38
C GLU A 955 49.13 -21.85 24.58
N GLU A 956 48.21 -22.26 25.44
CA GLU A 956 48.50 -23.09 26.62
C GLU A 956 49.04 -24.47 26.21
N ALA A 957 48.41 -25.12 25.24
CA ALA A 957 48.84 -26.41 24.74
C ALA A 957 50.24 -26.35 24.12
N MET A 958 50.54 -25.32 23.32
CA MET A 958 51.86 -25.14 22.71
C MET A 958 52.96 -24.90 23.75
N LYS A 959 52.70 -24.07 24.77
CA LYS A 959 53.64 -23.84 25.88
C LYS A 959 53.97 -25.11 26.66
N ILE A 960 52.99 -26.01 26.84
CA ILE A 960 53.23 -27.29 27.51
C ILE A 960 54.16 -28.17 26.68
N LEU A 961 53.93 -28.25 25.37
CA LEU A 961 54.79 -29.01 24.48
C LEU A 961 56.23 -28.47 24.51
N GLU A 962 56.44 -27.15 24.46
CA GLU A 962 57.79 -26.57 24.49
C GLU A 962 58.55 -26.82 25.80
N ASN A 963 57.86 -26.88 26.93
CA ASN A 963 58.48 -27.01 28.25
C ASN A 963 58.64 -28.46 28.72
N TYR A 964 58.07 -29.45 28.01
CA TYR A 964 58.18 -30.85 28.38
C TYR A 964 59.45 -31.51 27.78
N ASP A 965 60.19 -32.26 28.60
CA ASP A 965 61.53 -32.79 28.23
C ASP A 965 61.53 -33.87 27.15
N PHE A 966 60.41 -34.55 26.91
CA PHE A 966 60.26 -35.69 25.99
C PHE A 966 61.40 -36.72 26.10
N PRO A 967 61.45 -37.58 27.14
CA PRO A 967 62.46 -38.63 27.27
C PRO A 967 62.55 -39.59 26.07
N GLY A 968 61.46 -39.81 25.33
CA GLY A 968 61.45 -40.58 24.08
C GLY A 968 61.77 -39.76 22.81
N ASN A 969 62.24 -38.51 22.98
CA ASN A 969 62.61 -37.55 21.94
C ASN A 969 61.48 -37.33 20.91
N VAL A 970 61.83 -37.11 19.64
CA VAL A 970 60.89 -36.78 18.56
C VAL A 970 59.79 -37.84 18.40
N ARG A 971 60.12 -39.12 18.67
CA ARG A 971 59.15 -40.22 18.61
C ARG A 971 58.05 -40.10 19.68
N GLN A 972 58.37 -39.62 20.88
CA GLN A 972 57.36 -39.40 21.91
C GLN A 972 56.48 -38.19 21.57
N LEU A 973 57.07 -37.10 21.08
CA LEU A 973 56.32 -35.93 20.61
C LEU A 973 55.34 -36.30 19.49
N GLU A 974 55.78 -37.10 18.51
CA GLU A 974 54.94 -37.59 17.41
C GLU A 974 53.73 -38.39 17.92
N ASN A 975 53.95 -39.34 18.84
CA ASN A 975 52.89 -40.15 19.42
C ASN A 975 51.88 -39.32 20.23
N GLU A 976 52.38 -38.33 20.98
CA GLU A 976 51.56 -37.47 21.82
C GLU A 976 50.59 -36.64 20.96
N ILE A 977 51.07 -36.12 19.84
CA ILE A 977 50.26 -35.35 18.88
C ILE A 977 49.30 -36.24 18.11
N GLU A 978 49.73 -37.43 17.67
CA GLU A 978 48.84 -38.42 17.06
C GLU A 978 47.65 -38.72 17.98
N ARG A 979 47.91 -38.90 19.28
CA ARG A 979 46.88 -39.15 20.28
C ARG A 979 45.92 -37.96 20.41
N ALA A 980 46.44 -36.75 20.51
CA ALA A 980 45.63 -35.53 20.62
C ALA A 980 44.72 -35.35 19.39
N VAL A 981 45.24 -35.44 18.17
CA VAL A 981 44.43 -35.36 16.93
C VAL A 981 43.33 -36.44 16.89
N THR A 982 43.63 -37.64 17.40
CA THR A 982 42.67 -38.74 17.43
C THR A 982 41.50 -38.49 18.38
N LEU A 983 41.76 -37.86 19.54
CA LEU A 983 40.75 -37.67 20.59
C LEU A 983 39.89 -36.41 20.40
N VAL A 984 40.44 -35.37 19.80
CA VAL A 984 39.79 -34.05 19.67
C VAL A 984 38.70 -34.05 18.59
N GLU A 985 37.66 -33.23 18.77
CA GLU A 985 36.56 -33.08 17.81
C GLU A 985 36.97 -32.35 16.53
N ASP A 986 36.25 -32.59 15.43
CA ASP A 986 36.58 -31.98 14.14
C ASP A 986 36.36 -30.46 14.15
N ASN A 987 37.22 -29.69 13.45
CA ASN A 987 37.24 -28.21 13.43
C ASN A 987 37.46 -27.52 14.80
N THR A 988 38.18 -28.14 15.72
CA THR A 988 38.55 -27.55 17.01
C THR A 988 40.06 -27.41 17.18
N PHE A 989 40.49 -26.70 18.23
CA PHE A 989 41.90 -26.59 18.64
C PHE A 989 42.23 -27.64 19.69
N ILE A 990 43.48 -28.11 19.72
CA ILE A 990 43.99 -29.00 20.76
C ILE A 990 44.26 -28.17 22.02
N HIS A 991 43.64 -28.57 23.14
CA HIS A 991 43.80 -27.98 24.46
C HIS A 991 44.79 -28.77 25.32
N ALA A 992 45.26 -28.14 26.40
CA ALA A 992 46.17 -28.76 27.38
C ALA A 992 45.61 -30.06 28.01
N SER A 993 44.28 -30.17 28.14
CA SER A 993 43.58 -31.34 28.66
C SER A 993 43.62 -32.56 27.73
N ASP A 994 43.96 -32.35 26.46
CA ASP A 994 43.94 -33.42 25.45
C ASP A 994 45.27 -34.20 25.42
N PHE A 995 46.28 -33.72 26.15
CA PHE A 995 47.56 -34.42 26.35
C PHE A 995 47.47 -35.50 27.44
N SER A 996 48.44 -36.41 27.44
CA SER A 996 48.43 -37.59 28.29
C SER A 996 48.51 -37.17 29.74
N GLU A 997 48.01 -37.99 30.63
CA GLU A 997 48.03 -37.68 32.07
C GLU A 997 49.46 -37.39 32.57
N GLU A 998 50.48 -37.99 31.95
CA GLU A 998 51.90 -37.72 32.24
C GLU A 998 52.33 -36.29 31.84
N VAL A 999 51.93 -35.81 30.66
CA VAL A 999 52.23 -34.45 30.17
C VAL A 999 51.35 -33.41 30.89
N HIS A 1000 50.09 -33.76 31.17
CA HIS A 1000 49.13 -32.90 31.86
C HIS A 1000 49.45 -32.71 33.36
N ARG A 1001 49.88 -33.75 34.08
CA ARG A 1001 50.30 -33.60 35.50
C ARG A 1001 51.57 -32.76 35.66
N HIS A 1002 52.45 -32.73 34.65
CA HIS A 1002 53.61 -31.84 34.66
C HIS A 1002 53.19 -30.36 34.66
N TYR A 1003 52.12 -30.04 33.92
CA TYR A 1003 51.50 -28.71 33.89
C TYR A 1003 50.92 -28.31 35.27
N GLU A 1004 50.14 -29.18 35.91
CA GLU A 1004 49.57 -28.90 37.25
C GLU A 1004 50.65 -28.69 38.33
N HIS A 1005 51.74 -29.46 38.28
CA HIS A 1005 52.88 -29.27 39.19
C HIS A 1005 53.64 -27.96 38.92
N SER A 1006 53.80 -27.57 37.64
CA SER A 1006 54.46 -26.31 37.27
C SER A 1006 53.68 -25.07 37.74
N GLN A 1007 52.35 -25.07 37.60
CA GLN A 1007 51.49 -23.99 38.10
C GLN A 1007 51.54 -23.88 39.63
N THR A 1008 51.60 -25.00 40.35
CA THR A 1008 51.66 -25.00 41.80
C THR A 1008 52.97 -24.38 42.30
N ILE A 1009 54.08 -24.59 41.60
CA ILE A 1009 55.39 -24.01 41.92
C ILE A 1009 55.45 -22.52 41.55
N ASP A 1010 54.88 -22.10 40.40
CA ASP A 1010 54.81 -20.68 40.01
C ASP A 1010 53.91 -19.85 40.95
N LEU A 1011 52.79 -20.43 41.42
CA LEU A 1011 51.91 -19.82 42.43
C LEU A 1011 52.60 -19.63 43.80
N LEU A 1012 53.59 -20.46 44.13
CA LEU A 1012 54.40 -20.33 45.35
C LEU A 1012 55.55 -19.32 45.17
N SER A 1013 56.07 -19.18 43.96
CA SER A 1013 57.18 -18.25 43.64
C SER A 1013 56.80 -16.77 43.73
N THR A 1014 55.50 -16.45 43.63
CA THR A 1014 54.96 -15.09 43.63
C THR A 1014 54.61 -14.54 45.03
N LYS A 1015 54.81 -15.33 46.10
CA LYS A 1015 54.47 -14.91 47.47
C LYS A 1015 55.70 -14.47 48.26
N GLN A 1016 55.59 -13.35 48.97
CA GLN A 1016 56.74 -12.68 49.60
C GLN A 1016 57.26 -13.39 50.86
N ASN A 1017 56.44 -14.22 51.52
CA ASN A 1017 56.82 -14.95 52.73
C ASN A 1017 56.09 -16.29 52.90
N LEU A 1018 56.69 -17.21 53.68
CA LEU A 1018 56.18 -18.56 53.93
C LEU A 1018 54.78 -18.57 54.58
N LYS A 1019 54.45 -17.53 55.36
CA LYS A 1019 53.17 -17.46 56.08
C LYS A 1019 52.00 -17.32 55.10
N GLU A 1020 52.12 -16.46 54.10
CA GLU A 1020 51.11 -16.28 53.05
C GLU A 1020 50.93 -17.54 52.20
N ALA A 1021 52.03 -18.21 51.85
CA ALA A 1021 51.99 -19.46 51.11
C ALA A 1021 51.24 -20.57 51.87
N VAL A 1022 51.46 -20.67 53.19
CA VAL A 1022 50.80 -21.66 54.05
C VAL A 1022 49.32 -21.31 54.27
N GLU A 1023 48.97 -20.03 54.46
CA GLU A 1023 47.57 -19.61 54.66
C GLU A 1023 46.72 -19.85 53.39
N GLU A 1024 47.27 -19.61 52.20
CA GLU A 1024 46.58 -19.86 50.93
C GLU A 1024 46.39 -21.37 50.67
N LEU A 1025 47.41 -22.17 50.97
CA LEU A 1025 47.32 -23.63 50.88
C LEU A 1025 46.25 -24.17 51.86
N GLU A 1026 46.23 -23.65 53.08
CA GLU A 1026 45.27 -24.04 54.11
C GLU A 1026 43.84 -23.64 53.72
N ARG A 1027 43.66 -22.44 53.14
CA ARG A 1027 42.37 -21.98 52.60
C ARG A 1027 41.85 -22.90 51.50
N LYS A 1028 42.68 -23.26 50.52
CA LYS A 1028 42.29 -24.17 49.42
C LYS A 1028 41.93 -25.57 49.91
N MET A 1029 42.74 -26.14 50.82
CA MET A 1029 42.45 -27.45 51.41
C MET A 1029 41.14 -27.46 52.19
N ILE A 1030 40.87 -26.39 52.95
CA ILE A 1030 39.62 -26.23 53.69
C ILE A 1030 38.43 -26.11 52.73
N SER A 1031 38.53 -25.28 51.69
CA SER A 1031 37.45 -25.09 50.71
C SER A 1031 37.12 -26.39 49.97
N ALA A 1032 38.13 -27.05 49.39
CA ALA A 1032 37.93 -28.31 48.65
C ALA A 1032 37.33 -29.42 49.54
N CYS A 1033 37.72 -29.48 50.81
CA CYS A 1033 37.14 -30.44 51.74
C CYS A 1033 35.72 -30.06 52.17
N MET A 1034 35.39 -28.77 52.28
CA MET A 1034 34.03 -28.31 52.56
C MET A 1034 33.08 -28.64 51.40
N ASP A 1035 33.52 -28.43 50.16
CA ASP A 1035 32.73 -28.74 48.96
C ASP A 1035 32.53 -30.26 48.80
N LYS A 1036 33.57 -31.07 49.01
CA LYS A 1036 33.50 -32.54 48.93
C LYS A 1036 32.46 -33.16 49.88
N TYR A 1037 32.22 -32.53 51.03
CA TYR A 1037 31.24 -33.00 52.02
C TYR A 1037 30.00 -32.12 52.10
N ASP A 1038 29.67 -31.41 51.02
CA ASP A 1038 28.42 -30.66 50.86
C ASP A 1038 28.19 -29.65 52.01
N TRP A 1039 29.29 -29.00 52.41
CA TRP A 1039 29.39 -28.06 53.53
C TRP A 1039 29.07 -28.63 54.92
N ASN A 1040 29.13 -29.96 55.08
CA ASN A 1040 29.04 -30.61 56.39
C ASN A 1040 30.33 -30.40 57.20
N GLN A 1041 30.35 -29.31 57.97
CA GLN A 1041 31.47 -28.90 58.83
C GLN A 1041 31.96 -30.00 59.79
N THR A 1042 31.10 -30.94 60.20
CA THR A 1042 31.49 -32.01 61.13
C THR A 1042 32.29 -33.10 60.44
N GLN A 1043 31.91 -33.46 59.21
CA GLN A 1043 32.65 -34.43 58.40
C GLN A 1043 33.93 -33.82 57.83
N ALA A 1044 33.85 -32.60 57.30
CA ALA A 1044 35.01 -31.87 56.79
C ALA A 1044 36.07 -31.64 57.88
N ALA A 1045 35.67 -31.33 59.13
CA ALA A 1045 36.63 -31.18 60.22
C ALA A 1045 37.34 -32.49 60.56
N ARG A 1046 36.64 -33.63 60.53
CA ARG A 1046 37.27 -34.95 60.75
C ARG A 1046 38.29 -35.30 59.68
N GLU A 1047 37.96 -35.08 58.40
CA GLU A 1047 38.86 -35.39 57.29
C GLU A 1047 40.10 -34.48 57.29
N LEU A 1048 39.92 -33.20 57.64
CA LEU A 1048 41.02 -32.24 57.76
C LEU A 1048 41.83 -32.41 59.06
N GLY A 1049 41.46 -33.32 59.96
CA GLY A 1049 42.11 -33.50 61.25
C GLY A 1049 41.95 -32.32 62.22
N LEU A 1050 40.95 -31.47 61.99
CA LEU A 1050 40.64 -30.28 62.81
C LEU A 1050 39.49 -30.57 63.79
N SER A 1051 39.45 -29.85 64.92
CA SER A 1051 38.23 -29.82 65.72
C SER A 1051 37.14 -29.02 64.99
N ARG A 1052 35.87 -29.37 65.16
CA ARG A 1052 34.74 -28.65 64.53
C ARG A 1052 34.79 -27.15 64.82
N GLN A 1053 35.13 -26.74 66.06
CA GLN A 1053 35.34 -25.33 66.40
C GLN A 1053 36.56 -24.72 65.71
N GLY A 1054 37.64 -25.48 65.53
CA GLY A 1054 38.84 -25.03 64.81
C GLY A 1054 38.57 -24.77 63.33
N LEU A 1055 37.79 -25.64 62.69
CA LEU A 1055 37.35 -25.44 61.31
C LEU A 1055 36.46 -24.20 61.17
N ILE A 1056 35.46 -24.02 62.07
CA ILE A 1056 34.58 -22.82 62.06
C ILE A 1056 35.40 -21.53 62.17
N LYS A 1057 36.38 -21.48 63.06
CA LYS A 1057 37.27 -20.30 63.19
C LYS A 1057 38.07 -20.05 61.92
N LYS A 1058 38.55 -21.09 61.23
CA LYS A 1058 39.30 -20.94 59.97
C LYS A 1058 38.39 -20.55 58.81
N LEU A 1059 37.17 -21.08 58.74
CA LEU A 1059 36.15 -20.65 57.76
C LEU A 1059 35.84 -19.16 57.91
N GLN A 1060 35.66 -18.68 59.15
CA GLN A 1060 35.49 -17.26 59.43
C GLN A 1060 36.74 -16.44 59.12
N ARG A 1061 37.94 -16.92 59.50
CA ARG A 1061 39.21 -16.22 59.23
C ARG A 1061 39.48 -16.07 57.74
N TYR A 1062 39.07 -17.04 56.94
CA TYR A 1062 39.28 -17.07 55.50
C TYR A 1062 38.04 -16.62 54.71
N ASN A 1063 36.97 -16.15 55.36
CA ASN A 1063 35.69 -15.73 54.77
C ASN A 1063 35.08 -16.76 53.82
N LEU A 1064 35.09 -18.05 54.20
CA LEU A 1064 34.48 -19.14 53.45
C LEU A 1064 33.07 -19.41 54.00
N PHE A 1065 32.04 -19.10 53.21
CA PHE A 1065 30.62 -19.29 53.56
C PHE A 1065 29.90 -20.14 52.51
N ARG A 1066 28.84 -20.84 52.92
CA ARG A 1066 27.98 -21.59 52.00
C ARG A 1066 27.09 -20.61 51.25
N ASP A 1067 27.15 -20.61 49.93
CA ASP A 1067 26.18 -19.87 49.11
C ASP A 1067 24.79 -20.47 49.32
N GLU A 1068 23.91 -19.74 50.01
CA GLU A 1068 22.48 -20.04 50.04
C GLU A 1068 21.87 -19.48 48.75
N GLY A 1069 21.60 -20.37 47.79
CA GLY A 1069 20.96 -20.05 46.52
C GLY A 1069 19.52 -19.59 46.66
#